data_AF-A0A3G2G8L8-F1
#
_entry.id   AF-A0A3G2G8L8-F1
#
_cell.length_a   1.000
_cell.length_b   1.000
_cell.length_c   1.000
_cell.angle_alpha   90.00
_cell.angle_beta   90.00
_cell.angle_gamma   90.00
#
_symmetry.space_group_name_H-M   'P 1'
#
loop_
_entity.id
_entity.type
_entity.pdbx_description
1 polymer ?
#
loop_
_entity_poly.entity_id
_entity_poly.type
_entity_poly.pdbx_seq_one_letter_code
_entity_poly.pdbx_strand_id
1 'polypeptide(L)'
;MKGKVSKNLIAIFCLASLNGYSKNSLEKDRDFGTSKPYSFIEKDTLDKISGNVNDELLSQSRVAVAPDWTKAPNSYIFDPAQNGEGLYIPVKKAYEMWRSYKYLASAGAIKGKISAEVLWEDVHGLVKSGTNYNLEIVDSGENGKIKVMINKAKKGNAVVAFRVNGEIFWSWHIWVTDDPTNGSTYKSFAGVKRERKNGIIEDIPDAEWKWMDRNLGAMTNSNTSGDWNRSGGLLYQWGRKDPIPPLVMKGEDFYEVSGTIGRVRHRGAKNFTNAINFDALRKFVLFSNATLSNNLQLSVKNPLSLIYVNKDDNSGPAYYNNNANLMVNWFGRAAGVNDSRLPELNLWSDNSKGILATDYNNDNSAAPYRDKSPFDPCPNGWRIPSMLVANLASDASVDDIRIDYSPFGVRTNLGKNAFEANGYHIVKPNDANTPSFMTGFKLYSNVGFDLSNIDGNNMGIFPGTGQLAINSQAGQYTDQHHVSLWTATMTRFFDTTPAVGARALFMLPDKYQNDIPDPANPSVKGRYFYIPTSSSKTSDANGCRCVKDPLYVVNGYDFPTQYLNANVEYTEGLNNPNTYQVVKNTALSTIEIPVSKAFSAQSQLLNNPAILNPASFNNLKANVLWTTNTGLINAVTISNPSPSSTLGLANSKILVTLNPNQSGNAVVTLHNGNITNPIYWSWHIWVTDTAIGSYNYTTETPNAVATNYVNYVPKGDVLKTEFMDRNLGATDAFPIVANPLTPTAAEYAKIRASTGLQYQWGRKDPIPSFQHADTRASYNVFLGNVNANGGVAYTTLTLGTYNSLPGNYIVPYDTYTNTSNANVLATDKTSDKIAKVLSYSVKNPLVYMIPSAFAPYNSAVPNYTNGTDWLLNEPNVAADRWGRGGEKSPFDPCPEGWRIPDLTAVAILANRDYGISPWYKIDKKVATPYSVINDYAGVRVRNTTTTTIGYMFNDASYSVGNYPNSGSRGFRSVTANQTASGTFTVNNFQYPGVWTAALNSNYIGRPINILFDAASSANRLIAFHDNNDPYFGMNCRCVKVKYDQNGNESGPIPAIPVTAGASVKASNVFTKNEIAEITKENKITLFPNPVKDVLYIKATDNKDYHYQIYNASGQMVKSGKFEDTKTDVSSLVQGVYLVRINNSETVVKIVKK
;
A
#
# COMPACT_ATOMS: atom_id res chain seq x y z
N MET A 1 -58.71 -24.79 -34.49
CA MET A 1 -58.24 -25.45 -35.73
C MET A 1 -56.92 -26.17 -35.42
N LYS A 2 -56.96 -27.50 -35.60
CA LYS A 2 -55.90 -28.53 -35.77
C LYS A 2 -54.54 -28.31 -35.06
N GLY A 3 -54.05 -29.15 -34.14
CA GLY A 3 -54.52 -30.45 -33.64
C GLY A 3 -53.59 -30.97 -32.52
N LYS A 4 -54.19 -31.68 -31.55
CA LYS A 4 -53.69 -32.20 -30.25
C LYS A 4 -52.96 -33.56 -30.35
N VAL A 5 -52.58 -34.11 -29.17
CA VAL A 5 -52.63 -35.54 -28.70
C VAL A 5 -51.24 -36.22 -28.64
N SER A 6 -50.78 -37.03 -27.67
CA SER A 6 -51.12 -37.41 -26.27
C SER A 6 -50.03 -38.35 -25.67
N LYS A 7 -49.93 -38.36 -24.33
CA LYS A 7 -49.77 -39.49 -23.36
C LYS A 7 -49.04 -40.83 -23.67
N ASN A 8 -48.14 -41.21 -22.72
CA ASN A 8 -48.05 -42.49 -21.94
C ASN A 8 -47.60 -43.79 -22.68
N LEU A 9 -47.03 -44.87 -22.13
CA LEU A 9 -46.53 -45.42 -20.83
C LEU A 9 -45.80 -46.78 -21.14
N ILE A 10 -45.07 -47.39 -20.17
CA ILE A 10 -44.75 -48.86 -19.99
C ILE A 10 -43.57 -49.41 -20.85
N ALA A 11 -42.55 -50.15 -20.37
CA ALA A 11 -42.47 -51.36 -19.50
C ALA A 11 -41.14 -51.40 -18.66
N ILE A 12 -41.10 -51.72 -17.35
CA ILE A 12 -41.21 -53.02 -16.61
C ILE A 12 -40.07 -54.01 -16.99
N PHE A 13 -38.98 -54.17 -16.20
CA PHE A 13 -38.77 -55.09 -15.03
C PHE A 13 -39.14 -56.55 -15.35
N CYS A 14 -38.31 -57.60 -15.21
CA CYS A 14 -37.78 -58.20 -13.98
C CYS A 14 -37.26 -59.63 -14.30
N LEU A 15 -36.21 -60.06 -13.57
CA LEU A 15 -35.91 -61.41 -13.00
C LEU A 15 -35.97 -62.69 -13.86
N ALA A 16 -35.27 -63.80 -13.60
CA ALA A 16 -34.63 -64.39 -12.41
C ALA A 16 -33.46 -65.30 -12.92
N SER A 17 -32.60 -66.01 -12.17
CA SER A 17 -32.62 -66.56 -10.81
C SER A 17 -31.29 -67.31 -10.56
N LEU A 18 -30.83 -67.31 -9.30
CA LEU A 18 -30.28 -68.43 -8.52
C LEU A 18 -29.04 -69.22 -9.03
N ASN A 19 -27.93 -69.15 -8.28
CA ASN A 19 -27.50 -70.18 -7.30
C ASN A 19 -25.97 -70.31 -7.20
N GLY A 20 -25.51 -70.57 -5.97
CA GLY A 20 -24.53 -71.65 -5.74
C GLY A 20 -23.07 -71.26 -5.50
N TYR A 21 -22.71 -71.20 -4.22
CA TYR A 21 -21.36 -71.30 -3.66
C TYR A 21 -20.52 -72.47 -4.23
N SER A 22 -19.21 -72.24 -4.41
CA SER A 22 -18.09 -73.20 -4.16
C SER A 22 -16.76 -72.54 -4.60
N LYS A 23 -15.94 -72.04 -3.68
CA LYS A 23 -14.78 -72.69 -3.01
C LYS A 23 -13.52 -72.87 -3.87
N ASN A 24 -12.45 -72.23 -3.37
CA ASN A 24 -11.03 -72.62 -3.33
C ASN A 24 -10.26 -72.69 -4.67
N SER A 25 -8.97 -72.38 -4.78
CA SER A 25 -7.93 -71.79 -3.92
C SER A 25 -6.63 -71.83 -4.74
N LEU A 26 -5.74 -70.85 -4.55
CA LEU A 26 -4.28 -70.90 -4.88
C LEU A 26 -3.97 -71.00 -6.38
N GLU A 27 -2.90 -70.46 -6.96
CA GLU A 27 -1.76 -69.64 -6.61
C GLU A 27 -1.28 -69.14 -7.99
N LYS A 28 -0.83 -67.90 -8.11
CA LYS A 28 -0.42 -67.32 -9.39
C LYS A 28 1.05 -66.96 -9.32
N ASP A 29 1.84 -67.65 -10.13
CA ASP A 29 3.22 -67.29 -10.42
C ASP A 29 3.33 -66.38 -11.66
N ARG A 30 4.49 -65.75 -11.74
CA ARG A 30 4.85 -64.48 -12.38
C ARG A 30 4.98 -64.46 -13.91
N ASP A 31 5.09 -63.19 -14.37
CA ASP A 31 5.74 -62.65 -15.59
C ASP A 31 4.95 -62.78 -16.92
N PHE A 32 4.83 -61.79 -17.82
CA PHE A 32 5.64 -60.61 -18.22
C PHE A 32 4.72 -59.48 -18.80
N GLY A 33 5.19 -58.21 -18.80
CA GLY A 33 5.06 -57.36 -20.01
C GLY A 33 4.18 -56.08 -20.00
N THR A 34 4.82 -54.94 -19.72
CA THR A 34 4.73 -53.59 -20.38
C THR A 34 3.40 -52.80 -20.49
N SER A 35 3.35 -51.61 -19.86
CA SER A 35 3.33 -50.27 -20.53
C SER A 35 3.11 -49.11 -19.55
N LYS A 36 3.82 -47.99 -19.77
CA LYS A 36 3.96 -46.79 -18.90
C LYS A 36 2.72 -45.88 -18.90
N PRO A 37 2.60 -45.01 -17.87
CA PRO A 37 2.30 -43.59 -18.16
C PRO A 37 3.33 -42.63 -17.54
N TYR A 38 3.54 -41.53 -18.27
CA TYR A 38 4.49 -40.45 -18.04
C TYR A 38 4.11 -39.55 -16.85
N SER A 39 5.11 -39.17 -16.06
CA SER A 39 5.05 -38.16 -15.01
C SER A 39 5.46 -36.78 -15.53
N PHE A 40 4.73 -35.73 -15.15
CA PHE A 40 5.28 -34.37 -15.03
C PHE A 40 5.03 -33.90 -13.60
N ILE A 41 6.09 -33.86 -12.80
CA ILE A 41 6.17 -33.16 -11.52
C ILE A 41 7.23 -32.09 -11.74
N GLU A 42 6.83 -30.82 -11.86
CA GLU A 42 7.74 -29.69 -11.67
C GLU A 42 7.81 -29.40 -10.17
N LYS A 43 9.02 -29.56 -9.61
CA LYS A 43 9.42 -29.06 -8.30
C LYS A 43 10.04 -27.68 -8.49
N ASP A 44 9.57 -26.73 -7.70
CA ASP A 44 10.15 -25.40 -7.53
C ASP A 44 11.55 -25.51 -6.88
N THR A 45 12.51 -24.69 -7.34
CA THR A 45 13.89 -24.67 -6.81
C THR A 45 14.28 -23.27 -6.36
N LEU A 46 14.54 -23.12 -5.06
CA LEU A 46 15.39 -22.08 -4.48
C LEU A 46 16.25 -22.74 -3.40
N ASP A 47 17.52 -22.99 -3.75
CA ASP A 47 18.74 -22.78 -2.94
C ASP A 47 19.87 -23.77 -3.30
N LYS A 48 21.02 -23.21 -3.66
CA LYS A 48 22.30 -23.91 -3.83
C LYS A 48 22.97 -24.02 -2.47
N ILE A 49 23.09 -25.23 -1.94
CA ILE A 49 24.13 -25.57 -0.95
C ILE A 49 24.85 -26.83 -1.42
N SER A 50 26.14 -26.67 -1.71
CA SER A 50 27.06 -27.76 -2.03
C SER A 50 27.51 -28.45 -0.74
N GLY A 51 27.18 -29.72 -0.56
CA GLY A 51 27.71 -30.56 0.50
C GLY A 51 27.16 -31.97 0.43
N ASN A 52 27.97 -32.92 -0.03
CA ASN A 52 27.66 -34.34 -0.06
C ASN A 52 27.44 -34.87 1.37
N VAL A 53 26.22 -35.31 1.69
CA VAL A 53 25.97 -36.31 2.75
C VAL A 53 24.89 -37.27 2.23
N ASN A 54 25.19 -38.56 2.32
CA ASN A 54 24.41 -39.68 1.80
C ASN A 54 23.00 -39.76 2.42
N ASP A 55 21.98 -39.74 1.56
CA ASP A 55 20.59 -40.03 1.88
C ASP A 55 20.35 -41.54 1.74
N GLU A 56 20.36 -42.28 2.85
CA GLU A 56 19.74 -43.60 2.93
C GLU A 56 18.87 -43.70 4.19
N LEU A 57 17.66 -44.23 3.97
CA LEU A 57 16.61 -44.63 4.92
C LEU A 57 15.64 -43.55 5.40
N LEU A 58 14.47 -43.49 4.74
CA LEU A 58 13.15 -43.72 5.37
C LEU A 58 12.03 -43.75 4.29
N SER A 59 12.04 -44.78 3.44
CA SER A 59 10.86 -45.14 2.64
C SER A 59 9.92 -46.01 3.48
N GLN A 60 9.09 -45.39 4.32
CA GLN A 60 7.85 -46.04 4.78
C GLN A 60 6.67 -45.47 4.01
N SER A 61 5.93 -46.38 3.37
CA SER A 61 4.71 -46.12 2.64
C SER A 61 3.68 -45.42 3.54
N ARG A 62 3.53 -44.10 3.37
CA ARG A 62 2.34 -43.41 3.87
C ARG A 62 1.19 -43.74 2.94
N VAL A 63 0.27 -44.60 3.39
CA VAL A 63 -1.11 -44.56 2.91
C VAL A 63 -1.59 -43.11 3.12
N ALA A 64 -1.82 -42.38 2.04
CA ALA A 64 -2.25 -40.98 2.10
C ALA A 64 -3.67 -40.92 2.68
N VAL A 65 -3.77 -40.77 4.00
CA VAL A 65 -5.03 -40.42 4.68
C VAL A 65 -5.47 -39.07 4.11
N ALA A 66 -6.71 -38.99 3.62
CA ALA A 66 -7.25 -37.74 3.12
C ALA A 66 -7.18 -36.65 4.22
N PRO A 67 -6.70 -35.44 3.91
CA PRO A 67 -6.52 -34.40 4.91
C PRO A 67 -7.88 -33.93 5.46
N ASP A 68 -7.89 -33.51 6.72
CA ASP A 68 -9.08 -32.97 7.39
C ASP A 68 -9.45 -31.60 6.80
N TRP A 69 -10.44 -31.59 5.90
CA TRP A 69 -10.90 -30.41 5.18
C TRP A 69 -11.51 -29.32 6.06
N THR A 70 -11.87 -29.62 7.32
CA THR A 70 -12.30 -28.56 8.25
C THR A 70 -11.15 -27.61 8.62
N LYS A 71 -9.90 -28.09 8.49
CA LYS A 71 -8.66 -27.34 8.75
C LYS A 71 -8.06 -26.64 7.53
N ALA A 72 -8.69 -26.76 6.36
CA ALA A 72 -8.30 -25.99 5.18
C ALA A 72 -8.27 -24.47 5.50
N PRO A 73 -7.45 -23.66 4.81
CA PRO A 73 -7.24 -22.27 5.22
C PRO A 73 -8.50 -21.39 5.09
N ASN A 74 -8.56 -20.34 5.90
CA ASN A 74 -9.57 -19.28 5.79
C ASN A 74 -9.08 -18.06 5.01
N SER A 75 -7.77 -18.00 4.76
CA SER A 75 -7.11 -16.91 4.05
C SER A 75 -6.15 -17.45 2.99
N TYR A 76 -6.04 -16.75 1.88
CA TYR A 76 -5.13 -17.08 0.78
C TYR A 76 -4.22 -15.90 0.48
N ILE A 77 -2.92 -16.17 0.32
CA ILE A 77 -1.92 -15.18 -0.09
C ILE A 77 -1.72 -15.26 -1.60
N PHE A 78 -1.68 -14.10 -2.24
CA PHE A 78 -1.27 -13.97 -3.63
C PHE A 78 -0.18 -12.90 -3.74
N ASP A 79 1.02 -13.30 -4.16
CA ASP A 79 2.10 -12.37 -4.46
C ASP A 79 1.98 -11.87 -5.91
N PRO A 80 1.79 -10.56 -6.15
CA PRO A 80 1.80 -10.01 -7.50
C PRO A 80 3.07 -10.29 -8.31
N ALA A 81 4.20 -10.59 -7.66
CA ALA A 81 5.45 -10.94 -8.34
C ALA A 81 5.49 -12.40 -8.83
N GLN A 82 4.63 -13.29 -8.31
CA GLN A 82 4.66 -14.71 -8.68
C GLN A 82 4.12 -14.97 -10.10
N ASN A 83 4.44 -16.15 -10.66
CA ASN A 83 4.11 -16.54 -12.03
C ASN A 83 2.63 -16.95 -12.28
N GLY A 84 1.69 -16.57 -11.41
CA GLY A 84 0.25 -16.83 -11.59
C GLY A 84 -0.56 -15.57 -11.92
N GLU A 85 -1.81 -15.75 -12.39
CA GLU A 85 -2.80 -14.67 -12.61
C GLU A 85 -3.89 -14.62 -11.51
N GLY A 86 -3.87 -15.59 -10.61
CA GLY A 86 -4.84 -15.71 -9.53
C GLY A 86 -4.74 -17.07 -8.84
N LEU A 87 -5.80 -17.47 -8.16
CA LEU A 87 -5.82 -18.69 -7.36
C LEU A 87 -7.18 -19.40 -7.40
N TYR A 88 -7.17 -20.68 -7.00
CA TYR A 88 -8.37 -21.46 -6.75
C TYR A 88 -8.67 -21.59 -5.26
N ILE A 89 -9.95 -21.47 -4.91
CA ILE A 89 -10.46 -21.73 -3.56
C ILE A 89 -11.39 -22.95 -3.61
N PRO A 90 -11.00 -24.09 -3.04
CA PRO A 90 -11.88 -25.26 -2.95
C PRO A 90 -13.09 -24.98 -2.05
N VAL A 91 -14.30 -25.21 -2.56
CA VAL A 91 -15.54 -25.04 -1.76
C VAL A 91 -15.75 -26.18 -0.77
N LYS A 92 -14.98 -27.28 -0.88
CA LYS A 92 -15.09 -28.47 -0.03
C LYS A 92 -15.05 -28.15 1.46
N LYS A 93 -14.23 -27.19 1.90
CA LYS A 93 -14.22 -26.72 3.30
C LYS A 93 -15.62 -26.32 3.77
N ALA A 94 -16.34 -25.52 2.97
CA ALA A 94 -17.68 -25.06 3.33
C ALA A 94 -18.64 -26.24 3.53
N TYR A 95 -18.60 -27.22 2.63
CA TYR A 95 -19.42 -28.44 2.76
C TYR A 95 -19.09 -29.21 4.03
N GLU A 96 -17.81 -29.45 4.32
CA GLU A 96 -17.41 -30.22 5.50
C GLU A 96 -17.74 -29.51 6.81
N MET A 97 -17.61 -28.18 6.86
CA MET A 97 -18.00 -27.39 8.03
C MET A 97 -19.50 -27.52 8.32
N TRP A 98 -20.36 -27.34 7.31
CA TRP A 98 -21.82 -27.47 7.49
C TRP A 98 -22.31 -28.91 7.59
N ARG A 99 -21.49 -29.90 7.22
CA ARG A 99 -21.83 -31.33 7.35
C ARG A 99 -21.48 -31.87 8.74
N SER A 100 -20.30 -31.53 9.24
CA SER A 100 -19.68 -32.28 10.35
C SER A 100 -19.35 -31.43 11.58
N TYR A 101 -19.25 -30.11 11.46
CA TYR A 101 -18.90 -29.28 12.62
C TYR A 101 -20.09 -29.11 13.55
N LYS A 102 -20.01 -29.64 14.77
CA LYS A 102 -21.13 -29.75 15.74
C LYS A 102 -21.98 -28.49 15.97
N TYR A 103 -21.44 -27.28 15.76
CA TYR A 103 -22.18 -26.02 15.95
C TYR A 103 -22.73 -25.41 14.64
N LEU A 104 -22.41 -25.99 13.49
CA LEU A 104 -22.91 -25.62 12.16
C LEU A 104 -23.66 -26.78 11.46
N ALA A 105 -23.51 -28.00 11.94
CA ALA A 105 -23.94 -29.20 11.25
C ALA A 105 -25.43 -29.18 10.90
N SER A 106 -25.73 -29.40 9.61
CA SER A 106 -27.09 -29.63 9.13
C SER A 106 -27.42 -31.11 9.18
N ALA A 107 -28.62 -31.47 9.64
CA ALA A 107 -29.08 -32.87 9.74
C ALA A 107 -29.37 -33.57 8.39
N GLY A 108 -28.97 -32.98 7.24
CA GLY A 108 -29.33 -33.48 5.91
C GLY A 108 -28.35 -33.09 4.79
N ALA A 109 -28.63 -33.54 3.57
CA ALA A 109 -27.80 -33.25 2.41
C ALA A 109 -27.87 -31.76 2.01
N ILE A 110 -26.71 -31.14 1.81
CA ILE A 110 -26.59 -29.76 1.34
C ILE A 110 -26.95 -29.73 -0.16
N LYS A 111 -28.11 -29.16 -0.49
CA LYS A 111 -28.63 -29.02 -1.87
C LYS A 111 -28.97 -27.57 -2.17
N GLY A 112 -28.69 -27.11 -3.39
CA GLY A 112 -29.09 -25.79 -3.83
C GLY A 112 -28.27 -25.26 -5.00
N LYS A 113 -28.71 -24.13 -5.55
CA LYS A 113 -27.95 -23.39 -6.57
C LYS A 113 -26.74 -22.75 -5.92
N ILE A 114 -25.55 -23.09 -6.41
CA ILE A 114 -24.29 -22.52 -5.93
C ILE A 114 -23.91 -21.26 -6.72
N SER A 115 -23.25 -20.32 -6.07
CA SER A 115 -22.61 -19.16 -6.71
C SER A 115 -21.45 -18.62 -5.86
N ALA A 116 -20.56 -17.85 -6.49
CA ALA A 116 -19.46 -17.18 -5.80
C ALA A 116 -19.36 -15.72 -6.25
N GLU A 117 -18.91 -14.86 -5.34
CA GLU A 117 -18.83 -13.41 -5.57
C GLU A 117 -17.75 -12.76 -4.70
N VAL A 118 -17.28 -11.59 -5.13
CA VAL A 118 -16.51 -10.68 -4.26
C VAL A 118 -17.49 -9.95 -3.35
N LEU A 119 -17.55 -10.36 -2.09
CA LEU A 119 -18.41 -9.73 -1.09
C LEU A 119 -17.97 -8.28 -0.86
N TRP A 120 -16.67 -8.09 -0.66
CA TRP A 120 -16.03 -6.79 -0.60
C TRP A 120 -14.54 -6.87 -0.98
N GLU A 121 -14.01 -5.76 -1.50
CA GLU A 121 -12.58 -5.50 -1.74
C GLU A 121 -12.24 -4.07 -1.30
N ASP A 122 -11.05 -3.84 -0.74
CA ASP A 122 -10.60 -2.53 -0.25
C ASP A 122 -9.96 -1.63 -1.31
N VAL A 123 -9.58 -2.22 -2.45
CA VAL A 123 -9.14 -1.53 -3.66
C VAL A 123 -10.09 -1.92 -4.79
N HIS A 124 -10.78 -0.95 -5.37
CA HIS A 124 -11.74 -1.21 -6.45
C HIS A 124 -11.08 -1.95 -7.63
N GLY A 125 -11.63 -3.09 -8.02
CA GLY A 125 -11.11 -3.96 -9.07
C GLY A 125 -9.76 -4.61 -8.72
N LEU A 126 -9.56 -4.97 -7.45
CA LEU A 126 -8.46 -5.83 -7.00
C LEU A 126 -8.66 -7.25 -7.54
N VAL A 127 -9.88 -7.77 -7.41
CA VAL A 127 -10.30 -9.04 -8.01
C VAL A 127 -10.97 -8.76 -9.34
N LYS A 128 -10.49 -9.40 -10.42
CA LYS A 128 -11.06 -9.30 -11.77
C LYS A 128 -12.37 -10.11 -11.83
N SER A 129 -13.44 -9.49 -11.34
CA SER A 129 -14.80 -10.05 -11.29
C SER A 129 -15.63 -9.68 -12.52
N GLY A 130 -16.69 -10.46 -12.80
CA GLY A 130 -17.65 -10.11 -13.85
C GLY A 130 -18.69 -9.08 -13.39
N THR A 131 -19.85 -9.09 -14.04
CA THR A 131 -20.99 -8.23 -13.72
C THR A 131 -21.50 -8.51 -12.31
N ASN A 132 -21.80 -7.46 -11.54
CA ASN A 132 -22.25 -7.57 -10.14
C ASN A 132 -21.27 -8.38 -9.25
N TYR A 133 -19.97 -8.28 -9.51
CA TYR A 133 -18.91 -8.92 -8.72
C TYR A 133 -18.95 -10.46 -8.71
N ASN A 134 -19.60 -11.10 -9.70
CA ASN A 134 -19.66 -12.56 -9.79
C ASN A 134 -18.29 -13.19 -10.12
N LEU A 135 -18.09 -14.41 -9.62
CA LEU A 135 -16.90 -15.24 -9.86
C LEU A 135 -17.28 -16.58 -10.48
N GLU A 136 -16.37 -17.12 -11.28
CA GLU A 136 -16.52 -18.44 -11.90
C GLU A 136 -16.27 -19.55 -10.85
N ILE A 137 -17.13 -20.58 -10.86
CA ILE A 137 -16.89 -21.83 -10.14
C ILE A 137 -16.61 -22.89 -11.20
N VAL A 138 -15.42 -23.47 -11.15
CA VAL A 138 -15.06 -24.65 -11.95
C VAL A 138 -15.41 -25.91 -11.18
N ASP A 139 -15.59 -27.03 -11.89
CA ASP A 139 -16.12 -28.29 -11.36
C ASP A 139 -17.55 -28.15 -10.80
N SER A 140 -18.02 -29.15 -10.03
CA SER A 140 -19.39 -29.16 -9.51
C SER A 140 -19.49 -29.74 -8.11
N GLY A 141 -20.57 -29.38 -7.40
CA GLY A 141 -20.85 -29.84 -6.03
C GLY A 141 -19.74 -29.48 -5.06
N GLU A 142 -19.42 -30.40 -4.15
CA GLU A 142 -18.37 -30.21 -3.13
C GLU A 142 -16.94 -30.21 -3.68
N ASN A 143 -16.74 -30.67 -4.92
CA ASN A 143 -15.45 -30.62 -5.61
C ASN A 143 -15.21 -29.28 -6.32
N GLY A 144 -16.21 -28.38 -6.31
CA GLY A 144 -16.12 -27.07 -6.93
C GLY A 144 -14.93 -26.25 -6.44
N LYS A 145 -14.38 -25.41 -7.32
CA LYS A 145 -13.33 -24.44 -6.98
C LYS A 145 -13.72 -23.08 -7.50
N ILE A 146 -13.68 -22.07 -6.63
CA ILE A 146 -13.87 -20.68 -7.04
C ILE A 146 -12.58 -20.22 -7.72
N LYS A 147 -12.69 -19.71 -8.94
CA LYS A 147 -11.57 -19.12 -9.68
C LYS A 147 -11.50 -17.64 -9.37
N VAL A 148 -10.40 -17.21 -8.73
CA VAL A 148 -10.18 -15.83 -8.30
C VAL A 148 -9.02 -15.24 -9.09
N MET A 149 -9.35 -14.45 -10.12
CA MET A 149 -8.37 -13.73 -10.94
C MET A 149 -7.98 -12.42 -10.24
N ILE A 150 -6.69 -12.09 -10.19
CA ILE A 150 -6.15 -10.92 -9.46
C ILE A 150 -5.62 -9.88 -10.45
N ASN A 151 -5.82 -8.60 -10.16
CA ASN A 151 -5.11 -7.52 -10.84
C ASN A 151 -3.73 -7.31 -10.20
N LYS A 152 -2.68 -7.81 -10.86
CA LYS A 152 -1.30 -7.77 -10.36
C LYS A 152 -0.72 -6.36 -10.26
N ALA A 153 -1.34 -5.36 -10.87
CA ALA A 153 -0.95 -3.96 -10.70
C ALA A 153 -1.47 -3.34 -9.38
N LYS A 154 -2.15 -4.12 -8.54
CA LYS A 154 -2.75 -3.67 -7.28
C LYS A 154 -2.40 -4.62 -6.13
N LYS A 155 -2.23 -4.03 -4.94
CA LYS A 155 -2.15 -4.75 -3.66
C LYS A 155 -3.34 -4.39 -2.78
N GLY A 156 -3.86 -5.35 -2.03
CA GLY A 156 -5.01 -5.12 -1.16
C GLY A 156 -5.63 -6.39 -0.59
N ASN A 157 -6.85 -6.24 -0.09
CA ASN A 157 -7.62 -7.29 0.56
C ASN A 157 -9.01 -7.42 -0.07
N ALA A 158 -9.49 -8.66 -0.14
CA ALA A 158 -10.86 -8.96 -0.51
C ALA A 158 -11.44 -10.09 0.34
N VAL A 159 -12.76 -10.15 0.43
CA VAL A 159 -13.48 -11.33 0.93
C VAL A 159 -14.33 -11.90 -0.18
N VAL A 160 -14.11 -13.18 -0.48
CA VAL A 160 -14.88 -13.95 -1.45
C VAL A 160 -15.92 -14.78 -0.70
N ALA A 161 -17.18 -14.70 -1.11
CA ALA A 161 -18.29 -15.45 -0.52
C ALA A 161 -18.76 -16.56 -1.45
N PHE A 162 -18.96 -17.75 -0.88
CA PHE A 162 -19.65 -18.87 -1.52
C PHE A 162 -21.08 -18.93 -1.00
N ARG A 163 -22.05 -19.00 -1.92
CA ARG A 163 -23.48 -19.02 -1.61
C ARG A 163 -24.14 -20.32 -2.05
N VAL A 164 -25.14 -20.73 -1.29
CA VAL A 164 -26.09 -21.80 -1.66
C VAL A 164 -27.50 -21.24 -1.52
N ASN A 165 -28.29 -21.28 -2.60
CA ASN A 165 -29.63 -20.67 -2.67
C ASN A 165 -29.67 -19.18 -2.26
N GLY A 166 -28.60 -18.45 -2.57
CA GLY A 166 -28.50 -17.02 -2.26
C GLY A 166 -28.04 -16.68 -0.85
N GLU A 167 -27.93 -17.64 0.08
CA GLU A 167 -27.35 -17.41 1.41
C GLU A 167 -25.84 -17.66 1.43
N ILE A 168 -25.09 -16.85 2.18
CA ILE A 168 -23.65 -17.08 2.36
C ILE A 168 -23.46 -18.35 3.19
N PHE A 169 -22.78 -19.33 2.59
CA PHE A 169 -22.41 -20.59 3.22
C PHE A 169 -21.01 -20.53 3.81
N TRP A 170 -20.07 -19.86 3.16
CA TRP A 170 -18.74 -19.62 3.71
C TRP A 170 -18.08 -18.45 2.98
N SER A 171 -16.98 -17.96 3.55
CA SER A 171 -16.19 -16.87 2.98
C SER A 171 -14.72 -17.04 3.31
N TRP A 172 -13.87 -16.47 2.45
CA TRP A 172 -12.42 -16.51 2.57
C TRP A 172 -11.83 -15.13 2.36
N HIS A 173 -10.77 -14.82 3.11
CA HIS A 173 -9.97 -13.61 2.92
C HIS A 173 -8.90 -13.86 1.84
N ILE A 174 -8.81 -12.94 0.89
CA ILE A 174 -7.77 -12.91 -0.15
C ILE A 174 -6.85 -11.75 0.18
N TRP A 175 -5.57 -12.05 0.38
CA TRP A 175 -4.55 -11.10 0.73
C TRP A 175 -3.55 -11.00 -0.42
N VAL A 176 -3.61 -9.90 -1.17
CA VAL A 176 -2.74 -9.63 -2.32
C VAL A 176 -1.61 -8.71 -1.86
N THR A 177 -0.43 -9.28 -1.65
CA THR A 177 0.75 -8.61 -1.06
C THR A 177 2.03 -9.30 -1.50
N ASP A 178 3.17 -8.59 -1.46
CA ASP A 178 4.50 -9.23 -1.49
C ASP A 178 4.66 -10.24 -0.34
N ASP A 179 5.57 -11.20 -0.53
CA ASP A 179 5.80 -12.35 0.36
C ASP A 179 5.91 -11.97 1.86
N PRO A 180 4.89 -12.29 2.68
CA PRO A 180 4.88 -11.97 4.11
C PRO A 180 5.60 -13.02 4.98
N THR A 181 6.21 -14.05 4.37
CA THR A 181 6.75 -15.21 5.11
C THR A 181 8.14 -14.97 5.70
N ASN A 182 8.76 -13.81 5.45
CA ASN A 182 10.13 -13.48 5.84
C ASN A 182 10.25 -12.76 7.20
N GLY A 183 9.50 -13.23 8.20
CA GLY A 183 9.54 -12.65 9.54
C GLY A 183 10.59 -13.25 10.46
N SER A 184 10.54 -12.77 11.71
CA SER A 184 11.42 -13.13 12.81
C SER A 184 11.35 -14.62 13.19
N THR A 185 12.44 -15.16 13.75
CA THR A 185 12.50 -16.50 14.38
C THR A 185 12.43 -16.44 15.92
N TYR A 186 12.09 -15.29 16.49
CA TYR A 186 12.11 -15.06 17.92
C TYR A 186 11.08 -15.90 18.66
N LYS A 187 11.55 -16.48 19.77
CA LYS A 187 10.77 -17.16 20.81
C LYS A 187 10.98 -16.42 22.13
N SER A 188 9.89 -15.97 22.73
CA SER A 188 9.88 -15.38 24.08
C SER A 188 10.24 -16.40 25.15
N PHE A 189 9.73 -17.63 25.00
CA PHE A 189 10.07 -18.79 25.80
C PHE A 189 10.82 -19.82 24.94
N ALA A 190 12.03 -20.21 25.33
CA ALA A 190 12.85 -21.12 24.53
C ALA A 190 12.24 -22.54 24.42
N GLY A 191 11.63 -23.04 25.51
CA GLY A 191 11.10 -24.41 25.63
C GLY A 191 9.72 -24.63 25.00
N VAL A 192 9.39 -23.97 23.89
CA VAL A 192 8.10 -24.18 23.20
C VAL A 192 8.02 -25.60 22.61
N LYS A 193 6.92 -26.29 22.95
CA LYS A 193 6.68 -27.69 22.56
C LYS A 193 5.52 -27.83 21.59
N ARG A 194 5.41 -28.97 20.90
CA ARG A 194 4.24 -29.40 20.11
C ARG A 194 3.78 -30.80 20.52
N GLU A 195 2.48 -31.06 20.40
CA GLU A 195 1.87 -32.38 20.59
C GLU A 195 1.45 -32.97 19.24
N ARG A 196 2.14 -34.02 18.80
CA ARG A 196 1.86 -34.73 17.55
C ARG A 196 0.55 -35.53 17.65
N LYS A 197 -0.01 -35.92 16.50
CA LYS A 197 -1.24 -36.72 16.42
C LYS A 197 -1.17 -38.07 17.18
N ASN A 198 0.04 -38.60 17.39
CA ASN A 198 0.27 -39.83 18.16
C ASN A 198 0.44 -39.57 19.68
N GLY A 199 0.25 -38.34 20.15
CA GLY A 199 0.35 -37.96 21.57
C GLY A 199 1.77 -37.63 22.05
N ILE A 200 2.79 -37.74 21.20
CA ILE A 200 4.16 -37.38 21.56
C ILE A 200 4.27 -35.86 21.72
N ILE A 201 4.82 -35.43 22.87
CA ILE A 201 5.19 -34.04 23.14
C ILE A 201 6.69 -33.90 22.95
N GLU A 202 7.10 -32.92 22.14
CA GLU A 202 8.51 -32.64 21.84
C GLU A 202 8.74 -31.13 21.68
N ASP A 203 9.98 -30.69 21.82
CA ASP A 203 10.36 -29.30 21.52
C ASP A 203 10.20 -29.01 20.03
N ILE A 204 9.80 -27.76 19.70
CA ILE A 204 9.72 -27.30 18.32
C ILE A 204 11.13 -26.88 17.87
N PRO A 205 11.72 -27.54 16.85
CA PRO A 205 13.03 -27.14 16.34
C PRO A 205 13.05 -25.68 15.88
N ASP A 206 14.16 -24.97 16.09
CA ASP A 206 14.26 -23.55 15.73
C ASP A 206 14.03 -23.30 14.24
N ALA A 207 14.48 -24.21 13.37
CA ALA A 207 14.23 -24.14 11.92
C ALA A 207 12.74 -24.27 11.54
N GLU A 208 11.90 -24.79 12.44
CA GLU A 208 10.46 -24.94 12.23
C GLU A 208 9.64 -23.77 12.80
N TRP A 209 10.27 -22.84 13.53
CA TRP A 209 9.62 -21.68 14.12
C TRP A 209 9.90 -20.39 13.33
N LYS A 210 8.85 -19.69 12.93
CA LYS A 210 8.96 -18.42 12.20
C LYS A 210 7.69 -17.59 12.40
N TRP A 211 7.82 -16.28 12.39
CA TRP A 211 6.73 -15.33 12.32
C TRP A 211 6.49 -14.89 10.88
N MET A 212 5.27 -14.48 10.57
CA MET A 212 5.07 -13.57 9.44
C MET A 212 5.75 -12.24 9.76
N ASP A 213 6.27 -11.56 8.73
CA ASP A 213 6.95 -10.27 8.90
C ASP A 213 5.98 -9.11 9.24
N ARG A 214 4.68 -9.30 8.99
CA ARG A 214 3.63 -8.31 9.14
C ARG A 214 2.31 -8.92 9.65
N ASN A 215 1.37 -8.05 9.98
CA ASN A 215 0.03 -8.46 10.41
C ASN A 215 -0.81 -8.94 9.22
N LEU A 216 -1.77 -9.83 9.48
CA LEU A 216 -2.67 -10.37 8.47
C LEU A 216 -3.45 -9.24 7.78
N GLY A 217 -3.33 -9.17 6.45
CA GLY A 217 -3.96 -8.14 5.62
C GLY A 217 -3.18 -6.82 5.50
N ALA A 218 -1.98 -6.71 6.07
CA ALA A 218 -1.12 -5.53 5.94
C ALA A 218 -0.39 -5.52 4.57
N MET A 219 -0.11 -4.33 4.02
CA MET A 219 0.59 -4.23 2.72
C MET A 219 2.11 -4.19 2.84
N THR A 220 2.63 -3.96 4.05
CA THR A 220 4.07 -3.86 4.31
C THR A 220 4.37 -4.14 5.77
N ASN A 221 5.62 -4.53 6.03
CA ASN A 221 6.19 -4.73 7.36
C ASN A 221 6.85 -3.46 7.93
N SER A 222 6.80 -2.35 7.20
CA SER A 222 7.52 -1.11 7.53
C SER A 222 6.64 -0.05 8.21
N ASN A 223 7.27 0.75 9.07
CA ASN A 223 6.67 1.96 9.64
C ASN A 223 6.85 3.19 8.72
N THR A 224 7.72 3.12 7.72
CA THR A 224 8.19 4.30 6.98
C THR A 224 8.30 4.12 5.47
N SER A 225 8.19 2.91 4.92
CA SER A 225 8.39 2.62 3.49
C SER A 225 7.32 1.70 2.90
N GLY A 226 7.20 1.70 1.57
CA GLY A 226 6.44 0.74 0.76
C GLY A 226 4.99 0.53 1.20
N ASP A 227 4.12 1.54 1.13
CA ASP A 227 2.74 1.52 1.65
C ASP A 227 2.66 1.62 3.18
N TRP A 228 3.50 2.47 3.77
CA TRP A 228 3.63 2.63 5.22
C TRP A 228 2.30 2.95 5.92
N ASN A 229 1.39 3.66 5.26
CA ASN A 229 0.07 4.00 5.80
C ASN A 229 -0.87 2.77 5.89
N ARG A 230 -0.59 1.72 5.12
CA ARG A 230 -1.34 0.44 5.02
C ARG A 230 -0.68 -0.72 5.79
N SER A 231 0.27 -0.44 6.69
CA SER A 231 0.98 -1.49 7.44
C SER A 231 0.25 -2.04 8.68
N GLY A 232 -0.96 -1.56 8.98
CA GLY A 232 -1.73 -2.00 10.16
C GLY A 232 -2.39 -3.38 10.02
N GLY A 233 -2.87 -3.72 8.83
CA GLY A 233 -3.63 -4.95 8.57
C GLY A 233 -5.13 -4.84 8.84
N LEU A 234 -5.81 -5.98 8.87
CA LEU A 234 -7.26 -6.10 9.13
C LEU A 234 -7.52 -6.49 10.58
N LEU A 235 -8.74 -6.25 11.06
CA LEU A 235 -9.18 -6.59 12.42
C LEU A 235 -10.07 -7.84 12.43
N TYR A 236 -10.09 -8.56 13.55
CA TYR A 236 -10.89 -9.78 13.74
C TYR A 236 -11.51 -9.77 15.13
N GLN A 237 -12.79 -10.17 15.28
CA GLN A 237 -13.29 -10.51 16.62
C GLN A 237 -12.74 -11.88 17.02
N TRP A 238 -12.40 -12.04 18.29
CA TRP A 238 -11.71 -13.23 18.78
C TRP A 238 -12.53 -14.51 18.47
N GLY A 239 -11.90 -15.53 17.89
CA GLY A 239 -12.57 -16.79 17.52
C GLY A 239 -13.32 -16.77 16.18
N ARG A 240 -13.26 -15.69 15.40
CA ARG A 240 -13.83 -15.62 14.04
C ARG A 240 -12.77 -15.73 12.95
N LYS A 241 -13.19 -16.15 11.75
CA LYS A 241 -12.32 -16.23 10.57
C LYS A 241 -12.34 -15.00 9.67
N ASP A 242 -13.39 -14.20 9.74
CA ASP A 242 -13.69 -13.15 8.75
C ASP A 242 -13.11 -11.81 9.17
N PRO A 243 -12.37 -11.12 8.27
CA PRO A 243 -11.78 -9.82 8.59
C PRO A 243 -12.80 -8.68 8.57
N ILE A 244 -12.49 -7.68 9.40
CA ILE A 244 -13.14 -6.38 9.49
C ILE A 244 -12.13 -5.30 9.07
N PRO A 245 -12.37 -4.57 7.97
CA PRO A 245 -11.52 -3.48 7.54
C PRO A 245 -11.64 -2.29 8.53
N PRO A 246 -10.51 -1.68 8.94
CA PRO A 246 -10.50 -0.42 9.68
C PRO A 246 -11.28 0.74 9.02
N LEU A 247 -11.30 0.79 7.68
CA LEU A 247 -11.85 1.90 6.87
C LEU A 247 -11.15 3.26 7.10
N VAL A 248 -10.05 3.24 7.83
CA VAL A 248 -9.10 4.33 8.01
C VAL A 248 -7.69 3.76 8.09
N MET A 249 -6.75 4.42 7.46
CA MET A 249 -5.32 4.10 7.45
C MET A 249 -4.54 5.12 8.28
N LYS A 250 -3.28 4.83 8.60
CA LYS A 250 -2.40 5.79 9.28
C LYS A 250 -2.29 7.08 8.46
N GLY A 251 -2.12 8.21 9.15
CA GLY A 251 -2.16 9.53 8.51
C GLY A 251 -3.57 10.07 8.30
N GLU A 252 -4.59 9.44 8.90
CA GLU A 252 -6.00 9.83 8.79
C GLU A 252 -6.61 9.61 7.39
N ASP A 253 -6.06 8.72 6.56
CA ASP A 253 -6.59 8.43 5.24
C ASP A 253 -7.82 7.50 5.32
N PHE A 254 -9.00 8.02 5.01
CA PHE A 254 -10.23 7.23 5.00
C PHE A 254 -10.36 6.49 3.67
N TYR A 255 -10.70 5.21 3.76
CA TYR A 255 -11.01 4.37 2.61
C TYR A 255 -12.31 3.58 2.82
N GLU A 256 -12.77 2.92 1.77
CA GLU A 256 -14.04 2.20 1.76
C GLU A 256 -13.79 0.84 1.14
N VAL A 257 -14.71 -0.08 1.37
CA VAL A 257 -14.76 -1.33 0.63
C VAL A 257 -15.94 -1.34 -0.33
N SER A 258 -15.81 -2.05 -1.43
CA SER A 258 -16.88 -2.23 -2.43
C SER A 258 -17.06 -3.70 -2.81
N GLY A 259 -18.28 -4.13 -3.10
CA GLY A 259 -18.57 -5.47 -3.62
C GLY A 259 -20.06 -5.71 -3.74
N THR A 260 -20.50 -6.97 -3.66
CA THR A 260 -21.94 -7.29 -3.60
C THR A 260 -22.62 -6.73 -2.34
N ILE A 261 -21.86 -6.42 -1.28
CA ILE A 261 -22.38 -5.73 -0.09
C ILE A 261 -22.67 -4.23 -0.31
N GLY A 262 -22.39 -3.70 -1.50
CA GLY A 262 -22.40 -2.27 -1.78
C GLY A 262 -21.10 -1.59 -1.33
N ARG A 263 -21.15 -0.27 -1.12
CA ARG A 263 -20.01 0.51 -0.60
C ARG A 263 -20.17 0.74 0.89
N VAL A 264 -19.12 0.49 1.66
CA VAL A 264 -19.15 0.62 3.13
C VAL A 264 -18.07 1.59 3.58
N ARG A 265 -18.46 2.62 4.32
CA ARG A 265 -17.57 3.69 4.78
C ARG A 265 -17.48 3.75 6.31
N HIS A 266 -16.33 4.24 6.78
CA HIS A 266 -16.13 4.56 8.19
C HIS A 266 -17.21 5.53 8.68
N ARG A 267 -17.67 5.39 9.93
CA ARG A 267 -18.72 6.25 10.51
C ARG A 267 -18.39 7.74 10.52
N GLY A 268 -17.10 8.08 10.52
CA GLY A 268 -16.62 9.46 10.47
C GLY A 268 -16.64 10.09 9.08
N ALA A 269 -16.98 9.34 8.03
CA ALA A 269 -17.12 9.88 6.68
C ALA A 269 -18.19 10.99 6.63
N LYS A 270 -17.97 12.01 5.79
CA LYS A 270 -18.90 13.13 5.60
C LYS A 270 -19.75 12.99 4.35
N ASN A 271 -19.49 11.95 3.55
CA ASN A 271 -20.29 11.60 2.39
C ASN A 271 -20.73 10.13 2.47
N PHE A 272 -22.04 9.88 2.37
CA PHE A 272 -22.64 8.54 2.30
C PHE A 272 -23.48 8.33 1.02
N THR A 273 -23.36 9.19 0.02
CA THR A 273 -24.00 8.94 -1.28
C THR A 273 -23.53 7.60 -1.84
N ASN A 274 -24.49 6.72 -2.17
CA ASN A 274 -24.28 5.35 -2.64
C ASN A 274 -23.47 4.44 -1.69
N ALA A 275 -23.37 4.81 -0.40
CA ALA A 275 -22.63 4.06 0.60
C ALA A 275 -23.41 3.93 1.90
N ILE A 276 -23.10 2.90 2.67
CA ILE A 276 -23.65 2.70 4.01
C ILE A 276 -22.57 2.96 5.06
N ASN A 277 -23.02 3.42 6.23
CA ASN A 277 -22.19 3.50 7.42
C ASN A 277 -21.90 2.08 7.93
N PHE A 278 -20.63 1.77 8.21
CA PHE A 278 -20.22 0.51 8.80
C PHE A 278 -21.04 0.13 10.06
N ASP A 279 -21.45 1.12 10.87
CA ASP A 279 -22.25 0.88 12.07
C ASP A 279 -23.61 0.24 11.78
N ALA A 280 -24.17 0.47 10.58
CA ALA A 280 -25.42 -0.16 10.14
C ALA A 280 -25.28 -1.67 9.87
N LEU A 281 -24.04 -2.18 9.77
CA LEU A 281 -23.76 -3.60 9.58
C LEU A 281 -23.68 -4.38 10.90
N ARG A 282 -23.59 -3.70 12.05
CA ARG A 282 -23.49 -4.36 13.36
C ARG A 282 -24.72 -5.22 13.63
N LYS A 283 -24.51 -6.40 14.23
CA LYS A 283 -25.58 -7.32 14.65
C LYS A 283 -25.66 -7.33 16.16
N PHE A 284 -26.86 -7.16 16.68
CA PHE A 284 -27.16 -7.25 18.10
C PHE A 284 -28.09 -8.45 18.33
N VAL A 285 -27.64 -9.39 19.16
CA VAL A 285 -28.39 -10.60 19.53
C VAL A 285 -28.86 -10.44 20.97
N LEU A 286 -30.14 -10.72 21.24
CA LEU A 286 -30.66 -10.73 22.61
C LEU A 286 -30.03 -11.86 23.42
N PHE A 287 -29.76 -11.63 24.70
CA PHE A 287 -29.04 -12.56 25.56
C PHE A 287 -29.69 -13.95 25.64
N SER A 288 -31.02 -14.01 25.68
CA SER A 288 -31.82 -15.24 25.66
C SER A 288 -31.57 -16.10 24.41
N ASN A 289 -31.16 -15.48 23.31
CA ASN A 289 -30.95 -16.12 22.01
C ASN A 289 -29.46 -16.28 21.65
N ALA A 290 -28.57 -15.68 22.44
CA ALA A 290 -27.13 -15.69 22.23
C ALA A 290 -26.53 -17.04 22.64
N THR A 291 -26.64 -18.01 21.74
CA THR A 291 -25.99 -19.32 21.86
C THR A 291 -24.85 -19.46 20.85
N LEU A 292 -23.85 -20.27 21.17
CA LEU A 292 -22.69 -20.52 20.31
C LEU A 292 -23.12 -20.96 18.91
N SER A 293 -24.05 -21.90 18.79
CA SER A 293 -24.53 -22.39 17.49
C SER A 293 -25.21 -21.26 16.69
N ASN A 294 -26.09 -20.48 17.31
CA ASN A 294 -26.80 -19.39 16.64
C ASN A 294 -25.83 -18.31 16.16
N ASN A 295 -24.94 -17.86 17.05
CA ASN A 295 -24.05 -16.74 16.76
C ASN A 295 -22.94 -17.14 15.79
N LEU A 296 -22.49 -18.40 15.82
CA LEU A 296 -21.52 -18.91 14.85
C LEU A 296 -22.14 -18.97 13.44
N GLN A 297 -23.37 -19.49 13.30
CA GLN A 297 -24.09 -19.45 12.03
C GLN A 297 -24.32 -18.01 11.55
N LEU A 298 -24.71 -17.11 12.46
CA LEU A 298 -24.87 -15.68 12.17
C LEU A 298 -23.56 -15.06 11.65
N SER A 299 -22.43 -15.41 12.25
CA SER A 299 -21.11 -14.90 11.85
C SER A 299 -20.69 -15.33 10.45
N VAL A 300 -20.92 -16.61 10.10
CA VAL A 300 -20.64 -17.16 8.77
C VAL A 300 -21.53 -16.49 7.72
N LYS A 301 -22.80 -16.25 8.05
CA LYS A 301 -23.75 -15.58 7.15
C LYS A 301 -23.52 -14.08 7.01
N ASN A 302 -22.74 -13.45 7.89
CA ASN A 302 -22.48 -12.00 7.90
C ASN A 302 -20.98 -11.68 8.10
N PRO A 303 -20.12 -11.97 7.11
CA PRO A 303 -18.67 -11.86 7.27
C PRO A 303 -18.16 -10.48 7.72
N LEU A 304 -18.72 -9.40 7.17
CA LEU A 304 -18.31 -8.01 7.47
C LEU A 304 -18.97 -7.40 8.73
N SER A 305 -19.89 -8.11 9.38
CA SER A 305 -20.62 -7.59 10.54
C SER A 305 -19.89 -7.88 11.85
N LEU A 306 -19.74 -6.89 12.73
CA LEU A 306 -19.46 -7.15 14.15
C LEU A 306 -20.71 -7.68 14.85
N ILE A 307 -20.54 -8.67 15.72
CA ILE A 307 -21.63 -9.26 16.49
C ILE A 307 -21.48 -8.88 17.97
N TYR A 308 -22.59 -8.45 18.58
CA TYR A 308 -22.68 -8.09 19.98
C TYR A 308 -23.90 -8.75 20.63
N VAL A 309 -23.84 -8.94 21.95
CA VAL A 309 -24.96 -9.47 22.74
C VAL A 309 -25.53 -8.37 23.61
N ASN A 310 -26.82 -8.09 23.42
CA ASN A 310 -27.59 -7.13 24.20
C ASN A 310 -28.47 -7.84 25.23
N LYS A 311 -28.90 -7.10 26.24
CA LYS A 311 -29.95 -7.53 27.18
C LYS A 311 -31.24 -7.88 26.41
N ASP A 312 -32.11 -8.67 27.02
CA ASP A 312 -33.35 -9.14 26.38
C ASP A 312 -34.36 -8.03 26.08
N ASP A 313 -34.31 -6.93 26.84
CA ASP A 313 -35.06 -5.70 26.58
C ASP A 313 -34.39 -4.80 25.52
N ASN A 314 -33.25 -5.24 24.98
CA ASN A 314 -32.41 -4.54 24.02
C ASN A 314 -31.87 -3.17 24.50
N SER A 315 -31.83 -2.91 25.81
CA SER A 315 -31.42 -1.62 26.39
C SER A 315 -29.89 -1.36 26.36
N GLY A 316 -29.09 -2.28 25.83
CA GLY A 316 -27.63 -2.16 25.72
C GLY A 316 -26.91 -3.50 25.92
N PRO A 317 -25.57 -3.49 26.04
CA PRO A 317 -24.76 -4.70 26.18
C PRO A 317 -25.19 -5.57 27.37
N ALA A 318 -25.18 -6.89 27.17
CA ALA A 318 -25.43 -7.86 28.22
C ALA A 318 -24.15 -8.18 29.01
N TYR A 319 -24.35 -8.49 30.29
CA TYR A 319 -23.28 -8.82 31.23
C TYR A 319 -23.67 -10.06 32.04
N TYR A 320 -22.74 -10.99 32.23
CA TYR A 320 -22.98 -12.11 33.13
C TYR A 320 -23.14 -11.59 34.57
N ASN A 321 -24.16 -12.10 35.26
CA ASN A 321 -24.49 -11.71 36.64
C ASN A 321 -24.65 -10.18 36.82
N ASN A 322 -25.00 -9.44 35.76
CA ASN A 322 -25.07 -7.98 35.72
C ASN A 322 -23.76 -7.26 36.13
N ASN A 323 -22.61 -7.93 36.02
CA ASN A 323 -21.30 -7.35 36.35
C ASN A 323 -20.65 -6.72 35.12
N ALA A 324 -20.39 -5.41 35.15
CA ALA A 324 -19.82 -4.66 34.03
C ALA A 324 -18.45 -5.18 33.54
N ASN A 325 -17.69 -5.89 34.38
CA ASN A 325 -16.42 -6.49 34.00
C ASN A 325 -16.59 -7.78 33.17
N LEU A 326 -17.78 -8.39 33.22
CA LEU A 326 -18.12 -9.68 32.63
C LEU A 326 -19.08 -9.52 31.44
N MET A 327 -18.69 -8.71 30.45
CA MET A 327 -19.46 -8.56 29.22
C MET A 327 -19.64 -9.91 28.52
N VAL A 328 -20.86 -10.21 28.07
CA VAL A 328 -21.15 -11.45 27.37
C VAL A 328 -20.37 -11.52 26.07
N ASN A 329 -19.72 -12.66 25.83
CA ASN A 329 -18.95 -12.91 24.61
C ASN A 329 -19.83 -12.77 23.36
N TRP A 330 -19.28 -12.35 22.22
CA TRP A 330 -20.06 -12.23 20.98
C TRP A 330 -20.72 -13.56 20.55
N PHE A 331 -20.12 -14.70 20.91
CA PHE A 331 -20.65 -16.04 20.66
C PHE A 331 -21.65 -16.53 21.71
N GLY A 332 -21.90 -15.75 22.77
CA GLY A 332 -22.88 -16.07 23.81
C GLY A 332 -22.53 -17.29 24.65
N ARG A 333 -23.56 -18.09 25.00
CA ARG A 333 -23.44 -19.29 25.85
C ARG A 333 -23.33 -20.57 25.03
N ALA A 334 -22.66 -21.58 25.57
CA ALA A 334 -22.56 -22.90 24.94
C ALA A 334 -23.29 -23.96 25.77
N ALA A 335 -24.19 -24.72 25.13
CA ALA A 335 -24.90 -25.80 25.80
C ALA A 335 -23.90 -26.86 26.32
N GLY A 336 -24.05 -27.26 27.58
CA GLY A 336 -23.19 -28.25 28.23
C GLY A 336 -21.81 -27.72 28.67
N VAL A 337 -21.54 -26.41 28.53
CA VAL A 337 -20.30 -25.77 28.98
C VAL A 337 -20.64 -24.61 29.90
N ASN A 338 -20.15 -24.64 31.14
CA ASN A 338 -20.35 -23.55 32.09
C ASN A 338 -19.71 -22.25 31.57
N ASP A 339 -20.27 -21.10 31.95
CA ASP A 339 -19.78 -19.78 31.52
C ASP A 339 -18.29 -19.53 31.89
N SER A 340 -17.79 -20.16 32.96
CA SER A 340 -16.36 -20.11 33.35
C SER A 340 -15.44 -21.01 32.50
N ARG A 341 -16.01 -21.99 31.79
CA ARG A 341 -15.32 -22.99 30.96
C ARG A 341 -15.40 -22.70 29.46
N LEU A 342 -15.93 -21.54 29.06
CA LEU A 342 -16.00 -21.13 27.66
C LEU A 342 -14.65 -21.15 26.91
N PRO A 343 -13.45 -20.99 27.53
CA PRO A 343 -12.18 -21.16 26.83
C PRO A 343 -11.99 -22.55 26.22
N GLU A 344 -12.64 -23.58 26.78
CA GLU A 344 -12.58 -24.96 26.28
C GLU A 344 -13.29 -25.16 24.93
N LEU A 345 -14.02 -24.14 24.45
CA LEU A 345 -14.55 -24.12 23.08
C LEU A 345 -13.44 -24.07 22.02
N ASN A 346 -12.28 -23.54 22.38
CA ASN A 346 -11.05 -23.59 21.62
C ASN A 346 -11.15 -23.10 20.15
N LEU A 347 -11.82 -21.96 19.93
CA LEU A 347 -12.15 -21.47 18.58
C LEU A 347 -10.95 -21.10 17.71
N TRP A 348 -9.80 -20.77 18.30
CA TRP A 348 -8.55 -20.43 17.59
C TRP A 348 -7.37 -21.35 17.96
N SER A 349 -7.61 -22.53 18.51
CA SER A 349 -6.57 -23.46 18.95
C SER A 349 -5.59 -22.88 19.96
N ASP A 350 -6.13 -22.43 21.10
CA ASP A 350 -5.36 -22.22 22.32
C ASP A 350 -4.55 -23.47 22.66
N ASN A 351 -3.27 -23.26 22.91
CA ASN A 351 -2.36 -24.32 23.30
C ASN A 351 -2.82 -24.98 24.59
N SER A 352 -3.39 -24.24 25.55
CA SER A 352 -3.85 -24.85 26.82
C SER A 352 -5.19 -25.60 26.72
N LYS A 353 -5.85 -25.57 25.55
CA LYS A 353 -7.25 -26.01 25.36
C LYS A 353 -8.25 -25.31 26.30
N GLY A 354 -7.92 -24.12 26.82
CA GLY A 354 -8.71 -23.43 27.84
C GLY A 354 -8.73 -24.11 29.22
N ILE A 355 -7.80 -25.02 29.48
CA ILE A 355 -7.69 -25.79 30.73
C ILE A 355 -6.62 -25.17 31.62
N LEU A 356 -6.95 -25.00 32.91
CA LEU A 356 -6.03 -24.46 33.90
C LEU A 356 -4.95 -25.47 34.29
N ALA A 357 -3.74 -24.97 34.52
CA ALA A 357 -2.67 -25.73 35.15
C ALA A 357 -2.49 -25.27 36.61
N THR A 358 -2.17 -26.19 37.51
CA THR A 358 -1.91 -25.89 38.93
C THR A 358 -0.56 -25.20 39.08
N ASP A 359 0.50 -25.77 38.53
CA ASP A 359 1.86 -25.19 38.54
C ASP A 359 2.12 -24.36 37.27
N TYR A 360 1.15 -23.52 36.88
CA TYR A 360 1.14 -22.85 35.58
C TYR A 360 2.39 -22.00 35.29
N ASN A 361 3.10 -21.51 36.30
CA ASN A 361 4.34 -20.75 36.10
C ASN A 361 5.62 -21.61 35.98
N ASN A 362 5.53 -22.94 36.12
CA ASN A 362 6.65 -23.87 35.94
C ASN A 362 6.90 -24.12 34.43
N ASP A 363 8.17 -24.10 34.01
CA ASP A 363 8.58 -24.35 32.62
C ASP A 363 8.03 -25.67 32.06
N ASN A 364 7.95 -26.71 32.89
CA ASN A 364 7.44 -28.02 32.47
C ASN A 364 5.93 -28.04 32.26
N SER A 365 5.22 -27.06 32.81
CA SER A 365 3.76 -26.91 32.70
C SER A 365 3.34 -26.04 31.51
N ALA A 366 4.29 -25.47 30.75
CA ALA A 366 4.01 -24.74 29.53
C ALA A 366 3.26 -25.61 28.51
N ALA A 367 2.08 -25.16 28.07
CA ALA A 367 1.22 -25.93 27.19
C ALA A 367 1.81 -26.08 25.78
N PRO A 368 1.84 -27.30 25.21
CA PRO A 368 2.36 -27.51 23.86
C PRO A 368 1.38 -27.00 22.79
N TYR A 369 1.93 -26.61 21.64
CA TYR A 369 1.20 -26.34 20.41
C TYR A 369 0.45 -27.60 19.94
N ARG A 370 -0.79 -27.40 19.50
CA ARG A 370 -1.74 -28.46 19.09
C ARG A 370 -2.41 -28.11 17.77
N ASP A 371 -3.11 -29.07 17.16
CA ASP A 371 -3.75 -28.88 15.86
C ASP A 371 -4.54 -27.57 15.76
N LYS A 372 -4.38 -26.90 14.61
CA LYS A 372 -5.10 -25.68 14.27
C LYS A 372 -6.62 -25.91 14.20
N SER A 373 -7.39 -24.87 14.52
CA SER A 373 -8.85 -24.89 14.58
C SER A 373 -9.44 -24.51 13.21
N PRO A 374 -10.70 -24.89 12.93
CA PRO A 374 -11.35 -24.51 11.69
C PRO A 374 -11.56 -23.00 11.48
N PHE A 375 -11.55 -22.18 12.55
CA PHE A 375 -11.84 -20.73 12.51
C PHE A 375 -10.60 -19.85 12.61
N ASP A 376 -9.41 -20.43 12.81
CA ASP A 376 -8.18 -19.65 12.78
C ASP A 376 -8.04 -18.97 11.40
N PRO A 377 -7.87 -17.64 11.36
CA PRO A 377 -7.91 -16.86 10.13
C PRO A 377 -6.61 -16.96 9.33
N CYS A 378 -5.52 -17.52 9.86
CA CYS A 378 -4.24 -17.52 9.16
C CYS A 378 -4.26 -18.40 7.89
N PRO A 379 -3.43 -18.09 6.88
CA PRO A 379 -3.26 -18.90 5.68
C PRO A 379 -2.76 -20.33 5.96
N ASN A 380 -2.67 -21.15 4.90
CA ASN A 380 -2.12 -22.51 5.02
C ASN A 380 -0.68 -22.48 5.53
N GLY A 381 -0.33 -23.39 6.45
CA GLY A 381 0.99 -23.44 7.09
C GLY A 381 1.22 -22.39 8.19
N TRP A 382 0.23 -21.56 8.50
CA TRP A 382 0.32 -20.48 9.50
C TRP A 382 -0.84 -20.56 10.50
N ARG A 383 -0.67 -20.01 11.71
CA ARG A 383 -1.69 -19.99 12.77
C ARG A 383 -1.55 -18.78 13.68
N ILE A 384 -2.60 -18.47 14.43
CA ILE A 384 -2.54 -17.48 15.52
C ILE A 384 -1.67 -18.04 16.65
N PRO A 385 -0.72 -17.25 17.19
CA PRO A 385 0.09 -17.68 18.32
C PRO A 385 -0.73 -17.67 19.61
N SER A 386 -0.36 -18.52 20.56
CA SER A 386 -1.09 -18.76 21.80
C SER A 386 -0.22 -18.37 22.99
N MET A 387 -0.85 -17.97 24.10
CA MET A 387 -0.19 -18.03 25.40
C MET A 387 0.11 -19.50 25.73
N LEU A 388 1.09 -19.73 26.62
CA LEU A 388 1.42 -21.08 27.09
C LEU A 388 0.53 -21.57 28.25
N VAL A 389 -0.38 -20.74 28.76
CA VAL A 389 -1.32 -21.05 29.86
C VAL A 389 -2.66 -20.33 29.69
N ALA A 390 -3.77 -20.92 30.16
CA ALA A 390 -5.09 -20.27 30.21
C ALA A 390 -5.39 -19.56 31.54
N ASN A 391 -4.52 -19.70 32.54
CA ASN A 391 -4.69 -19.04 33.83
C ASN A 391 -4.74 -17.52 33.63
N LEU A 392 -5.75 -16.87 34.22
CA LEU A 392 -5.83 -15.41 34.26
C LEU A 392 -5.02 -14.83 35.43
N ALA A 393 -4.99 -15.54 36.55
CA ALA A 393 -4.35 -15.14 37.80
C ALA A 393 -4.14 -16.37 38.69
N SER A 394 -3.40 -16.19 39.79
CA SER A 394 -3.29 -17.14 40.90
C SER A 394 -4.61 -17.34 41.65
N ASP A 395 -4.63 -18.30 42.58
CA ASP A 395 -5.73 -18.53 43.53
C ASP A 395 -5.98 -17.33 44.45
N ALA A 396 -4.95 -16.52 44.72
CA ALA A 396 -5.05 -15.22 45.38
C ALA A 396 -5.53 -14.08 44.47
N SER A 397 -5.98 -14.37 43.23
CA SER A 397 -6.41 -13.39 42.23
C SER A 397 -5.33 -12.38 41.82
N VAL A 398 -4.06 -12.76 41.93
CA VAL A 398 -2.93 -11.95 41.47
C VAL A 398 -2.56 -12.37 40.05
N ASP A 399 -2.53 -11.42 39.11
CA ASP A 399 -2.08 -11.67 37.74
C ASP A 399 -0.54 -11.74 37.69
N ASP A 400 -0.02 -12.91 38.02
CA ASP A 400 1.40 -13.26 38.07
C ASP A 400 1.84 -14.11 36.86
N ILE A 401 1.05 -14.11 35.78
CA ILE A 401 1.38 -14.83 34.56
C ILE A 401 2.68 -14.28 33.99
N ARG A 402 3.63 -15.18 33.70
CA ARG A 402 4.94 -14.80 33.17
C ARG A 402 4.86 -14.06 31.85
N ILE A 403 5.70 -13.05 31.68
CA ILE A 403 5.78 -12.26 30.45
C ILE A 403 6.26 -13.11 29.27
N ASP A 404 7.27 -13.96 29.47
CA ASP A 404 7.80 -14.85 28.43
C ASP A 404 6.80 -15.92 27.94
N TYR A 405 5.71 -16.16 28.68
CA TYR A 405 4.62 -17.05 28.25
C TYR A 405 3.69 -16.41 27.23
N SER A 406 3.75 -15.08 27.07
CA SER A 406 3.18 -14.43 25.91
C SER A 406 4.09 -14.66 24.71
N PRO A 407 3.53 -15.00 23.52
CA PRO A 407 4.34 -15.10 22.31
C PRO A 407 4.91 -13.73 21.90
N PHE A 408 4.36 -12.63 22.40
CA PHE A 408 4.85 -11.27 22.17
C PHE A 408 5.76 -10.75 23.29
N GLY A 409 6.07 -11.57 24.30
CA GLY A 409 6.84 -11.18 25.48
C GLY A 409 8.34 -11.03 25.25
N VAL A 410 8.97 -10.21 26.08
CA VAL A 410 10.43 -10.19 26.26
C VAL A 410 10.88 -11.40 27.11
N ARG A 411 12.15 -11.82 26.99
CA ARG A 411 12.70 -13.00 27.70
C ARG A 411 12.91 -12.73 29.19
N THR A 412 11.83 -12.78 29.96
CA THR A 412 11.85 -12.64 31.42
C THR A 412 10.78 -13.51 32.07
N ASN A 413 11.13 -14.14 33.19
CA ASN A 413 10.22 -14.96 33.99
C ASN A 413 9.41 -14.13 35.01
N LEU A 414 9.49 -12.80 34.96
CA LEU A 414 8.65 -11.94 35.80
C LEU A 414 7.18 -12.15 35.48
N GLY A 415 6.35 -12.23 36.51
CA GLY A 415 4.88 -12.16 36.38
C GLY A 415 4.42 -10.76 35.97
N LYS A 416 3.29 -10.65 35.28
CA LYS A 416 2.72 -9.39 34.78
C LYS A 416 2.69 -8.27 35.82
N ASN A 417 2.11 -8.51 36.99
CA ASN A 417 2.02 -7.47 38.03
C ASN A 417 3.40 -6.99 38.50
N ALA A 418 4.39 -7.88 38.61
CA ALA A 418 5.75 -7.49 38.96
C ALA A 418 6.41 -6.68 37.83
N PHE A 419 6.22 -7.07 36.57
CA PHE A 419 6.71 -6.31 35.42
C PHE A 419 6.14 -4.89 35.37
N GLU A 420 4.83 -4.75 35.62
CA GLU A 420 4.15 -3.46 35.65
C GLU A 420 4.57 -2.60 36.85
N ALA A 421 4.69 -3.19 38.05
CA ALA A 421 5.11 -2.50 39.28
C ALA A 421 6.54 -1.93 39.18
N ASN A 422 7.42 -2.57 38.41
CA ASN A 422 8.76 -2.05 38.12
C ASN A 422 8.78 -1.00 37.00
N GLY A 423 7.63 -0.68 36.38
CA GLY A 423 7.54 0.28 35.28
C GLY A 423 8.07 -0.23 33.94
N TYR A 424 8.37 -1.53 33.79
CA TYR A 424 8.95 -2.08 32.55
C TYR A 424 7.97 -2.09 31.36
N HIS A 425 6.69 -1.85 31.60
CA HIS A 425 5.69 -1.61 30.56
C HIS A 425 5.80 -0.21 29.93
N ILE A 426 6.58 0.70 30.50
CA ILE A 426 6.82 2.05 29.99
C ILE A 426 8.13 2.04 29.21
N VAL A 427 8.06 2.31 27.90
CA VAL A 427 9.25 2.42 27.07
C VAL A 427 9.91 3.77 27.35
N LYS A 428 11.11 3.76 27.91
CA LYS A 428 11.88 4.96 28.26
C LYS A 428 12.42 5.68 27.01
N PRO A 429 12.69 7.00 27.09
CA PRO A 429 13.23 7.79 25.98
C PRO A 429 14.63 7.35 25.55
N ASN A 430 15.40 6.71 26.42
CA ASN A 430 16.70 6.10 26.13
C ASN A 430 16.92 4.87 27.03
N ASP A 431 18.04 4.18 26.84
CA ASP A 431 18.34 2.93 27.55
C ASP A 431 18.96 3.14 28.95
N ALA A 432 19.01 4.37 29.47
CA ALA A 432 19.53 4.63 30.81
C ALA A 432 18.64 3.98 31.88
N ASN A 433 19.24 3.14 32.72
CA ASN A 433 18.54 2.37 33.75
C ASN A 433 17.39 1.50 33.19
N THR A 434 17.54 1.01 31.96
CA THR A 434 16.62 0.06 31.32
C THR A 434 17.18 -1.36 31.49
N PRO A 435 16.38 -2.36 31.90
CA PRO A 435 16.86 -3.73 32.00
C PRO A 435 17.27 -4.28 30.61
N SER A 436 18.20 -5.24 30.57
CA SER A 436 18.75 -5.76 29.30
C SER A 436 17.67 -6.23 28.33
N PHE A 437 16.68 -6.97 28.84
CA PHE A 437 15.54 -7.49 28.05
C PHE A 437 14.60 -6.41 27.49
N MET A 438 14.76 -5.13 27.87
CA MET A 438 14.05 -3.97 27.31
C MET A 438 14.98 -3.02 26.52
N THR A 439 16.29 -3.28 26.52
CA THR A 439 17.27 -2.42 25.84
C THR A 439 17.13 -2.54 24.33
N GLY A 440 17.17 -1.42 23.62
CA GLY A 440 17.05 -1.39 22.15
C GLY A 440 15.63 -1.22 21.62
N PHE A 441 14.62 -1.06 22.47
CA PHE A 441 13.27 -0.69 22.04
C PHE A 441 13.29 0.62 21.26
N LYS A 442 12.78 0.59 20.02
CA LYS A 442 12.56 1.79 19.20
C LYS A 442 11.08 1.97 18.90
N LEU A 443 10.64 3.22 18.86
CA LEU A 443 9.29 3.57 18.42
C LEU A 443 9.27 4.81 17.54
N TYR A 444 8.30 4.83 16.65
CA TYR A 444 7.94 5.96 15.81
C TYR A 444 6.67 6.55 16.40
N SER A 445 6.76 7.77 16.94
CA SER A 445 5.65 8.42 17.63
C SER A 445 4.42 8.51 16.72
N ASN A 446 3.27 8.05 17.21
CA ASN A 446 2.00 7.94 16.51
C ASN A 446 2.03 7.08 15.23
N VAL A 447 2.98 6.14 15.11
CA VAL A 447 3.09 5.27 13.92
C VAL A 447 3.18 3.81 14.32
N GLY A 448 4.12 3.44 15.21
CA GLY A 448 4.36 2.05 15.58
C GLY A 448 5.69 1.83 16.28
N PHE A 449 6.07 0.57 16.46
CA PHE A 449 7.29 0.15 17.13
C PHE A 449 8.21 -0.62 16.18
N ASP A 450 9.51 -0.54 16.46
CA ASP A 450 10.55 -1.37 15.85
C ASP A 450 11.30 -2.08 16.98
N LEU A 451 11.05 -3.39 17.07
CA LEU A 451 11.64 -4.28 18.08
C LEU A 451 12.61 -5.27 17.41
N SER A 452 13.26 -4.86 16.32
CA SER A 452 14.19 -5.70 15.57
C SER A 452 15.54 -5.95 16.26
N ASN A 453 15.82 -5.27 17.38
CA ASN A 453 17.07 -5.38 18.11
C ASN A 453 16.90 -5.22 19.63
N ILE A 454 16.13 -6.11 20.25
CA ILE A 454 15.89 -6.14 21.71
C ILE A 454 16.85 -7.13 22.37
N ASP A 455 17.80 -6.63 23.16
CA ASP A 455 18.85 -7.46 23.76
C ASP A 455 19.57 -8.36 22.72
N GLY A 456 19.82 -7.81 21.53
CA GLY A 456 20.40 -8.55 20.39
C GLY A 456 19.44 -9.49 19.67
N ASN A 457 18.14 -9.51 20.01
CA ASN A 457 17.13 -10.35 19.38
C ASN A 457 16.20 -9.54 18.47
N ASN A 458 15.81 -10.13 17.34
CA ASN A 458 14.83 -9.53 16.43
C ASN A 458 13.42 -10.02 16.77
N MET A 459 12.58 -9.22 17.45
CA MET A 459 11.17 -9.53 17.69
C MET A 459 10.26 -9.09 16.53
N GLY A 460 10.77 -8.28 15.60
CA GLY A 460 10.07 -7.75 14.44
C GLY A 460 9.56 -6.32 14.63
N ILE A 461 8.89 -5.82 13.60
CA ILE A 461 8.31 -4.47 13.56
C ILE A 461 6.82 -4.56 13.85
N PHE A 462 6.27 -3.63 14.64
CA PHE A 462 4.87 -3.61 15.06
C PHE A 462 4.21 -2.27 14.72
N PRO A 463 3.71 -2.11 13.49
CA PRO A 463 2.99 -0.90 13.10
C PRO A 463 1.64 -0.79 13.81
N GLY A 464 1.17 0.44 14.02
CA GLY A 464 -0.16 0.72 14.55
C GLY A 464 -1.26 0.06 13.72
N THR A 465 -2.15 -0.67 14.40
CA THR A 465 -3.28 -1.42 13.87
C THR A 465 -4.62 -0.77 14.17
N GLY A 466 -4.68 0.10 15.19
CA GLY A 466 -5.90 0.48 15.88
C GLY A 466 -6.65 -0.71 16.48
N GLN A 467 -7.85 -0.47 17.00
CA GLN A 467 -8.80 -1.48 17.45
C GLN A 467 -10.24 -0.98 17.33
N LEU A 468 -11.22 -1.88 17.21
CA LEU A 468 -12.65 -1.57 17.35
C LEU A 468 -13.15 -2.20 18.64
N ALA A 469 -13.40 -1.40 19.67
CA ALA A 469 -13.80 -1.94 20.97
C ALA A 469 -15.05 -1.25 21.51
N ILE A 470 -16.12 -2.02 21.76
CA ILE A 470 -17.48 -1.49 21.99
C ILE A 470 -17.58 -0.56 23.20
N ASN A 471 -16.81 -0.85 24.26
CA ASN A 471 -16.83 -0.10 25.51
C ASN A 471 -15.75 0.99 25.59
N SER A 472 -14.90 1.11 24.57
CA SER A 472 -13.86 2.15 24.51
C SER A 472 -14.13 3.08 23.33
N GLN A 473 -13.80 4.36 23.48
CA GLN A 473 -14.05 5.37 22.44
C GLN A 473 -15.47 5.34 21.86
N ALA A 474 -16.50 5.03 22.66
CA ALA A 474 -17.90 4.87 22.22
C ALA A 474 -18.09 3.85 21.07
N GLY A 475 -17.31 2.76 21.07
CA GLY A 475 -17.38 1.72 20.05
C GLY A 475 -16.84 2.17 18.71
N GLN A 476 -15.92 3.14 18.69
CA GLN A 476 -15.25 3.66 17.51
C GLN A 476 -13.92 2.95 17.26
N TYR A 477 -13.44 3.06 16.03
CA TYR A 477 -12.07 2.68 15.71
C TYR A 477 -11.13 3.60 16.48
N THR A 478 -10.17 3.04 17.21
CA THR A 478 -9.21 3.83 17.98
C THR A 478 -8.20 4.55 17.12
N ASP A 479 -7.41 5.44 17.71
CA ASP A 479 -6.32 6.08 17.00
C ASP A 479 -5.43 5.00 16.33
N GLN A 480 -5.09 5.25 15.05
CA GLN A 480 -4.49 4.26 14.14
C GLN A 480 -3.10 3.79 14.60
N HIS A 481 -2.50 4.51 15.54
CA HIS A 481 -1.16 4.25 16.05
C HIS A 481 -1.13 3.24 17.22
N HIS A 482 -2.29 2.90 17.80
CA HIS A 482 -2.36 1.83 18.79
C HIS A 482 -2.02 0.49 18.12
N VAL A 483 -1.25 -0.36 18.80
CA VAL A 483 -1.02 -1.75 18.38
C VAL A 483 -1.85 -2.64 19.29
N SER A 484 -2.79 -3.40 18.71
CA SER A 484 -3.58 -4.38 19.44
C SER A 484 -3.60 -5.68 18.65
N LEU A 485 -2.93 -6.73 19.15
CA LEU A 485 -2.82 -8.02 18.47
C LEU A 485 -3.34 -9.16 19.34
N TRP A 486 -4.18 -10.02 18.77
CA TRP A 486 -4.72 -11.18 19.47
C TRP A 486 -3.68 -12.28 19.73
N THR A 487 -3.86 -12.98 20.85
CA THR A 487 -3.43 -14.37 20.98
C THR A 487 -4.63 -15.31 20.81
N ALA A 488 -4.37 -16.58 20.57
CA ALA A 488 -5.37 -17.64 20.52
C ALA A 488 -5.96 -18.00 21.90
N THR A 489 -5.46 -17.43 23.01
CA THR A 489 -5.80 -17.87 24.36
C THR A 489 -6.86 -16.99 25.01
N MET A 490 -8.01 -17.59 25.31
CA MET A 490 -9.00 -17.03 26.21
C MET A 490 -8.70 -17.46 27.64
N THR A 491 -8.61 -16.53 28.57
CA THR A 491 -8.20 -16.80 29.96
C THR A 491 -9.38 -16.97 30.88
N ARG A 492 -9.19 -17.71 31.99
CA ARG A 492 -10.20 -17.89 33.04
C ARG A 492 -9.60 -17.91 34.44
N PHE A 493 -10.42 -17.60 35.43
CA PHE A 493 -10.10 -17.80 36.85
C PHE A 493 -10.23 -19.27 37.25
N PHE A 494 -9.68 -19.61 38.41
CA PHE A 494 -9.75 -20.94 39.04
C PHE A 494 -11.16 -21.29 39.56
N ASP A 495 -12.03 -20.29 39.71
CA ASP A 495 -13.37 -20.41 40.26
C ASP A 495 -14.46 -20.49 39.16
N THR A 496 -15.71 -20.20 39.53
CA THR A 496 -16.86 -20.21 38.61
C THR A 496 -17.09 -18.87 37.91
N THR A 497 -16.14 -17.94 37.95
CA THR A 497 -16.27 -16.65 37.27
C THR A 497 -16.32 -16.83 35.75
N PRO A 498 -17.33 -16.27 35.06
CA PRO A 498 -17.43 -16.30 33.60
C PRO A 498 -16.17 -15.81 32.88
N ALA A 499 -15.75 -16.55 31.85
CA ALA A 499 -14.60 -16.18 31.04
C ALA A 499 -15.03 -15.31 29.85
N VAL A 500 -14.54 -14.07 29.79
CA VAL A 500 -15.05 -13.02 28.89
C VAL A 500 -13.98 -12.31 28.05
N GLY A 501 -12.71 -12.71 28.19
CA GLY A 501 -11.59 -11.99 27.60
C GLY A 501 -10.45 -12.91 27.19
N ALA A 502 -9.73 -12.48 26.16
CA ALA A 502 -8.55 -13.15 25.64
C ALA A 502 -7.31 -12.29 25.82
N ARG A 503 -6.15 -12.94 25.96
CA ARG A 503 -4.87 -12.25 26.06
C ARG A 503 -4.49 -11.66 24.71
N ALA A 504 -3.85 -10.51 24.75
CA ALA A 504 -3.43 -9.74 23.60
C ALA A 504 -2.08 -9.07 23.87
N LEU A 505 -1.47 -8.56 22.81
CA LEU A 505 -0.45 -7.52 22.88
C LEU A 505 -1.16 -6.16 22.78
N PHE A 506 -0.86 -5.24 23.69
CA PHE A 506 -1.22 -3.84 23.54
C PHE A 506 0.04 -2.97 23.60
N MET A 507 0.21 -2.10 22.61
CA MET A 507 1.27 -1.10 22.60
C MET A 507 0.73 0.26 22.19
N LEU A 508 1.31 1.32 22.74
CA LEU A 508 0.85 2.68 22.53
C LEU A 508 2.04 3.61 22.33
N PRO A 509 2.22 4.23 21.15
CA PRO A 509 3.24 5.24 20.92
C PRO A 509 2.65 6.66 20.84
N ASP A 510 1.80 7.07 21.79
CA ASP A 510 1.02 8.32 21.70
C ASP A 510 1.78 9.52 22.25
N LYS A 511 2.30 10.39 21.37
CA LYS A 511 3.03 11.60 21.79
C LYS A 511 2.14 12.71 22.32
N TYR A 512 0.83 12.66 22.08
CA TYR A 512 -0.09 13.76 22.41
C TYR A 512 -0.60 13.70 23.85
N GLN A 513 -0.20 12.69 24.63
CA GLN A 513 -0.50 12.60 26.05
C GLN A 513 0.49 13.44 26.88
N ASN A 514 0.04 13.87 28.06
CA ASN A 514 0.84 14.68 28.98
C ASN A 514 1.71 13.86 29.95
N ASP A 515 1.70 12.53 29.84
CA ASP A 515 2.51 11.64 30.67
C ASP A 515 4.01 11.94 30.52
N ILE A 516 4.76 11.73 31.61
CA ILE A 516 6.23 11.82 31.64
C ILE A 516 6.76 10.39 31.74
N PRO A 517 7.28 9.80 30.66
CA PRO A 517 7.72 8.40 30.64
C PRO A 517 8.92 8.12 31.55
N ASP A 518 9.75 9.14 31.76
CA ASP A 518 10.94 9.06 32.59
C ASP A 518 11.11 10.36 33.38
N PRO A 519 11.01 10.33 34.72
CA PRO A 519 11.23 11.49 35.58
C PRO A 519 12.59 12.17 35.39
N ALA A 520 13.62 11.46 34.91
CA ALA A 520 14.93 12.05 34.61
C ALA A 520 14.90 12.96 33.36
N ASN A 521 13.86 12.83 32.52
CA ASN A 521 13.72 13.53 31.23
C ASN A 521 12.34 14.21 31.10
N PRO A 522 11.98 15.16 31.98
CA PRO A 522 10.62 15.71 32.09
C PRO A 522 10.16 16.53 30.87
N SER A 523 11.08 16.93 29.99
CA SER A 523 10.74 17.61 28.73
C SER A 523 10.22 16.66 27.65
N VAL A 524 10.46 15.36 27.78
CA VAL A 524 9.96 14.34 26.87
C VAL A 524 8.61 13.86 27.40
N LYS A 525 7.55 14.10 26.63
CA LYS A 525 6.18 13.78 26.99
C LYS A 525 5.54 12.83 25.99
N GLY A 526 4.58 12.07 26.48
CA GLY A 526 3.81 11.11 25.71
C GLY A 526 3.57 9.83 26.51
N ARG A 527 2.68 9.00 26.01
CA ARG A 527 2.36 7.69 26.60
C ARG A 527 2.91 6.59 25.72
N TYR A 528 3.95 5.93 26.21
CA TYR A 528 4.73 4.92 25.48
C TYR A 528 4.66 3.57 26.18
N PHE A 529 3.64 2.77 25.88
CA PHE A 529 3.38 1.51 26.57
C PHE A 529 3.69 0.27 25.72
N TYR A 530 4.18 -0.77 26.38
CA TYR A 530 4.35 -2.13 25.88
C TYR A 530 3.79 -3.12 26.90
N ILE A 531 2.67 -3.76 26.56
CA ILE A 531 1.92 -4.66 27.45
C ILE A 531 1.67 -5.98 26.69
N PRO A 532 2.61 -6.95 26.75
CA PRO A 532 2.52 -8.19 25.97
C PRO A 532 1.51 -9.21 26.51
N THR A 533 0.94 -8.95 27.68
CA THR A 533 -0.03 -9.81 28.38
C THR A 533 -1.35 -9.05 28.64
N SER A 534 -1.66 -8.06 27.81
CA SER A 534 -2.91 -7.29 27.90
C SER A 534 -4.12 -8.22 27.73
N SER A 535 -5.32 -7.71 28.02
CA SER A 535 -6.57 -8.46 27.85
C SER A 535 -7.61 -7.61 27.15
N SER A 536 -8.28 -8.20 26.18
CA SER A 536 -9.33 -7.55 25.40
C SER A 536 -10.59 -8.41 25.39
N LYS A 537 -11.77 -7.79 25.25
CA LYS A 537 -13.03 -8.52 25.26
C LYS A 537 -13.21 -9.22 23.93
N THR A 538 -13.77 -10.43 23.92
CA THR A 538 -13.89 -11.22 22.68
C THR A 538 -14.74 -10.52 21.60
N SER A 539 -15.64 -9.63 22.02
CA SER A 539 -16.48 -8.82 21.12
C SER A 539 -15.74 -7.62 20.49
N ASP A 540 -14.55 -7.27 20.97
CA ASP A 540 -13.71 -6.27 20.32
C ASP A 540 -13.08 -6.87 19.05
N ALA A 541 -12.61 -6.02 18.14
CA ALA A 541 -11.84 -6.44 16.98
C ALA A 541 -10.43 -5.84 17.02
N ASN A 542 -9.42 -6.72 17.03
CA ASN A 542 -8.00 -6.41 17.07
C ASN A 542 -7.28 -7.08 15.88
N GLY A 543 -6.04 -6.67 15.62
CA GLY A 543 -5.22 -7.27 14.56
C GLY A 543 -4.77 -8.69 14.90
N CYS A 544 -4.29 -9.41 13.88
CA CYS A 544 -3.73 -10.76 14.00
C CYS A 544 -2.36 -10.81 13.35
N ARG A 545 -1.39 -11.47 13.99
CA ARG A 545 -0.08 -11.81 13.39
C ARG A 545 0.14 -13.30 13.54
N CYS A 546 0.51 -13.96 12.45
CA CYS A 546 0.61 -15.43 12.42
C CYS A 546 2.04 -15.90 12.70
N VAL A 547 2.14 -17.09 13.30
CA VAL A 547 3.36 -17.90 13.38
C VAL A 547 3.22 -19.13 12.49
N LYS A 548 4.35 -19.67 12.02
CA LYS A 548 4.37 -20.92 11.26
C LYS A 548 3.75 -22.01 12.11
N ASP A 549 2.79 -22.73 11.56
CA ASP A 549 2.13 -23.82 12.27
C ASP A 549 3.13 -24.97 12.42
N PRO A 550 3.50 -25.40 13.65
CA PRO A 550 4.46 -26.48 13.82
C PRO A 550 3.86 -27.88 13.54
N LEU A 551 2.56 -27.97 13.20
CA LEU A 551 1.85 -29.26 13.10
C LEU A 551 1.22 -29.57 11.73
N TYR A 552 1.04 -28.60 10.83
CA TYR A 552 0.28 -28.83 9.59
C TYR A 552 0.83 -29.95 8.70
N VAL A 553 2.16 -30.06 8.56
CA VAL A 553 2.80 -31.17 7.84
C VAL A 553 2.81 -32.44 8.68
N VAL A 554 3.18 -32.34 9.95
CA VAL A 554 3.38 -33.49 10.85
C VAL A 554 2.08 -34.25 11.09
N ASN A 555 0.97 -33.52 11.26
CA ASN A 555 -0.34 -34.08 11.55
C ASN A 555 -1.25 -34.18 10.30
N GLY A 556 -0.73 -33.85 9.11
CA GLY A 556 -1.34 -34.18 7.82
C GLY A 556 -2.55 -33.33 7.44
N TYR A 557 -2.47 -32.00 7.61
CA TYR A 557 -3.48 -31.04 7.18
C TYR A 557 -2.89 -29.90 6.36
N ASP A 558 -1.95 -30.22 5.46
CA ASP A 558 -1.36 -29.26 4.53
C ASP A 558 -2.24 -29.07 3.27
N PHE A 559 -2.63 -27.83 3.02
CA PHE A 559 -3.48 -27.41 1.89
C PHE A 559 -2.77 -26.33 1.06
N PRO A 560 -1.75 -26.69 0.26
CA PRO A 560 -1.03 -25.71 -0.54
C PRO A 560 -1.99 -24.96 -1.48
N THR A 561 -1.74 -23.67 -1.66
CA THR A 561 -2.57 -22.84 -2.54
C THR A 561 -2.36 -23.28 -3.99
N GLN A 562 -3.45 -23.54 -4.69
CA GLN A 562 -3.41 -23.82 -6.12
C GLN A 562 -3.52 -22.50 -6.88
N TYR A 563 -2.43 -22.10 -7.54
CA TYR A 563 -2.41 -20.91 -8.40
C TYR A 563 -2.90 -21.22 -9.81
N LEU A 564 -3.42 -20.20 -10.47
CA LEU A 564 -3.80 -20.26 -11.88
C LEU A 564 -2.54 -20.15 -12.74
N ASN A 565 -2.43 -21.01 -13.76
CA ASN A 565 -1.36 -20.92 -14.75
C ASN A 565 -1.31 -19.53 -15.38
N ALA A 566 -0.11 -19.05 -15.72
CA ALA A 566 0.06 -17.80 -16.45
C ALA A 566 -0.68 -17.86 -17.79
N ASN A 567 -1.62 -16.95 -18.03
CA ASN A 567 -1.62 -16.29 -19.33
C ASN A 567 -0.61 -15.13 -19.26
N VAL A 568 -0.16 -14.65 -20.41
CA VAL A 568 0.87 -13.60 -20.46
C VAL A 568 0.21 -12.26 -20.13
N GLU A 569 0.05 -11.94 -18.85
CA GLU A 569 -0.17 -10.56 -18.41
C GLU A 569 1.07 -9.73 -18.74
N TYR A 570 0.87 -8.67 -19.51
CA TYR A 570 1.96 -7.77 -19.89
C TYR A 570 2.08 -6.64 -18.86
N THR A 571 3.04 -6.74 -17.95
CA THR A 571 3.33 -5.73 -16.90
C THR A 571 4.60 -4.93 -17.15
N GLU A 572 5.34 -5.28 -18.20
CA GLU A 572 6.64 -4.69 -18.52
C GLU A 572 6.54 -3.16 -18.68
N GLY A 573 7.49 -2.47 -18.04
CA GLY A 573 7.63 -1.02 -18.12
C GLY A 573 6.49 -0.21 -17.48
N LEU A 574 5.55 -0.84 -16.75
CA LEU A 574 4.44 -0.12 -16.09
C LEU A 574 4.94 1.04 -15.20
N ASN A 575 6.07 0.82 -14.53
CA ASN A 575 6.72 1.77 -13.62
C ASN A 575 7.69 2.75 -14.32
N ASN A 576 7.85 2.68 -15.65
CA ASN A 576 8.68 3.62 -16.40
C ASN A 576 8.16 5.06 -16.22
N PRO A 577 9.02 6.10 -16.29
CA PRO A 577 8.61 7.48 -16.06
C PRO A 577 7.64 8.00 -17.14
N ASN A 578 6.79 8.96 -16.76
CA ASN A 578 5.95 9.71 -17.72
C ASN A 578 6.66 10.92 -18.32
N THR A 579 7.75 11.37 -17.69
CA THR A 579 8.52 12.54 -18.09
C THR A 579 9.98 12.16 -18.31
N TYR A 580 10.50 12.49 -19.48
CA TYR A 580 11.91 12.33 -19.82
C TYR A 580 12.57 13.70 -19.80
N GLN A 581 13.39 13.91 -18.78
CA GLN A 581 14.11 15.17 -18.61
C GLN A 581 15.54 15.05 -19.13
N VAL A 582 15.95 16.04 -19.91
CA VAL A 582 17.35 16.20 -20.36
C VAL A 582 17.76 17.68 -20.29
N VAL A 583 19.06 17.93 -20.31
CA VAL A 583 19.63 19.27 -20.46
C VAL A 583 19.94 19.50 -21.93
N LYS A 584 19.68 20.71 -22.44
CA LYS A 584 20.00 21.07 -23.83
C LYS A 584 21.46 20.77 -24.14
N ASN A 585 21.71 20.24 -25.33
CA ASN A 585 23.03 19.82 -25.78
C ASN A 585 23.47 20.66 -26.97
N THR A 586 24.77 20.94 -27.10
CA THR A 586 25.36 21.60 -28.26
C THR A 586 25.41 20.72 -29.50
N ALA A 587 25.25 19.40 -29.32
CA ALA A 587 25.11 18.41 -30.38
C ALA A 587 23.68 17.88 -30.45
N LEU A 588 23.36 17.25 -31.59
CA LEU A 588 22.12 16.50 -31.75
C LEU A 588 22.08 15.36 -30.72
N SER A 589 20.93 15.14 -30.10
CA SER A 589 20.78 14.11 -29.07
C SER A 589 19.44 13.39 -29.19
N THR A 590 19.40 12.11 -28.82
CA THR A 590 18.19 11.29 -28.91
C THR A 590 17.72 10.85 -27.53
N ILE A 591 16.43 10.98 -27.28
CA ILE A 591 15.75 10.37 -26.13
C ILE A 591 15.07 9.08 -26.61
N GLU A 592 15.28 7.99 -25.88
CA GLU A 592 14.62 6.72 -26.12
C GLU A 592 13.49 6.48 -25.11
N ILE A 593 12.30 6.19 -25.61
CA ILE A 593 11.11 5.96 -24.78
C ILE A 593 10.57 4.56 -25.06
N PRO A 594 10.69 3.61 -24.13
CA PRO A 594 10.09 2.28 -24.29
C PRO A 594 8.56 2.35 -24.41
N VAL A 595 8.00 1.67 -25.40
CA VAL A 595 6.54 1.66 -25.61
C VAL A 595 5.80 0.75 -24.63
N SER A 596 6.51 -0.17 -23.95
CA SER A 596 5.96 -1.20 -23.06
C SER A 596 4.94 -0.64 -22.06
N LYS A 597 5.20 0.53 -21.48
CA LYS A 597 4.30 1.21 -20.54
C LYS A 597 2.89 1.42 -21.09
N ALA A 598 2.76 1.75 -22.37
CA ALA A 598 1.45 1.99 -22.99
C ALA A 598 0.59 0.71 -22.96
N PHE A 599 1.20 -0.42 -23.28
CA PHE A 599 0.53 -1.72 -23.34
C PHE A 599 0.24 -2.28 -21.94
N SER A 600 1.17 -2.11 -20.99
CA SER A 600 0.95 -2.53 -19.61
C SER A 600 -0.11 -1.67 -18.92
N ALA A 601 -0.07 -0.34 -19.07
CA ALA A 601 -1.12 0.52 -18.50
C ALA A 601 -2.49 0.23 -19.12
N GLN A 602 -2.58 0.07 -20.45
CA GLN A 602 -3.84 -0.24 -21.14
C GLN A 602 -4.45 -1.56 -20.67
N SER A 603 -3.64 -2.63 -20.60
CA SER A 603 -4.11 -3.96 -20.23
C SER A 603 -4.41 -4.10 -18.73
N GLN A 604 -3.63 -3.46 -17.86
CA GLN A 604 -3.74 -3.66 -16.40
C GLN A 604 -4.62 -2.62 -15.68
N LEU A 605 -4.61 -1.36 -16.15
CA LEU A 605 -5.24 -0.24 -15.42
C LEU A 605 -6.46 0.34 -16.16
N LEU A 606 -6.49 0.25 -17.48
CA LEU A 606 -7.51 0.89 -18.33
C LEU A 606 -8.56 -0.09 -18.86
N ASN A 607 -8.56 -1.33 -18.37
CA ASN A 607 -9.51 -2.38 -18.76
C ASN A 607 -9.55 -2.64 -20.28
N ASN A 608 -8.38 -2.61 -20.94
CA ASN A 608 -8.23 -2.87 -22.37
C ASN A 608 -7.20 -4.00 -22.64
N PRO A 609 -7.50 -5.25 -22.27
CA PRO A 609 -6.59 -6.38 -22.54
C PRO A 609 -6.40 -6.67 -24.04
N ALA A 610 -7.35 -6.27 -24.89
CA ALA A 610 -7.27 -6.45 -26.35
C ALA A 610 -6.14 -5.64 -27.01
N ILE A 611 -5.53 -4.69 -26.29
CA ILE A 611 -4.33 -3.98 -26.75
C ILE A 611 -3.14 -4.92 -26.98
N LEU A 612 -3.15 -6.11 -26.38
CA LEU A 612 -2.09 -7.11 -26.49
C LEU A 612 -2.26 -8.03 -27.72
N ASN A 613 -3.31 -7.82 -28.53
CA ASN A 613 -3.46 -8.50 -29.80
C ASN A 613 -2.43 -7.97 -30.83
N PRO A 614 -1.77 -8.83 -31.65
CA PRO A 614 -0.79 -8.39 -32.63
C PRO A 614 -1.26 -7.29 -33.60
N ALA A 615 -2.54 -7.27 -33.94
CA ALA A 615 -3.14 -6.22 -34.78
C ALA A 615 -3.07 -4.81 -34.15
N SER A 616 -2.91 -4.72 -32.82
CA SER A 616 -2.78 -3.46 -32.07
C SER A 616 -1.36 -2.91 -32.09
N PHE A 617 -0.36 -3.66 -32.53
CA PHE A 617 1.05 -3.20 -32.57
C PHE A 617 1.81 -3.64 -33.82
N ASN A 618 1.08 -3.91 -34.90
CA ASN A 618 1.67 -4.29 -36.19
C ASN A 618 2.18 -3.10 -37.02
N ASN A 619 1.88 -1.86 -36.63
CA ASN A 619 2.32 -0.65 -37.33
C ASN A 619 2.31 0.56 -36.39
N LEU A 620 3.11 0.51 -35.32
CA LEU A 620 3.25 1.57 -34.35
C LEU A 620 3.68 2.88 -35.02
N LYS A 621 3.06 3.98 -34.58
CA LYS A 621 3.36 5.36 -35.00
C LYS A 621 3.52 6.25 -33.77
N ALA A 622 4.41 7.23 -33.88
CA ALA A 622 4.56 8.26 -32.86
C ALA A 622 4.25 9.63 -33.45
N ASN A 623 3.69 10.52 -32.65
CA ASN A 623 3.44 11.91 -33.02
C ASN A 623 3.93 12.87 -31.93
N VAL A 624 4.21 14.11 -32.32
CA VAL A 624 4.32 15.22 -31.37
C VAL A 624 2.93 15.81 -31.22
N LEU A 625 2.27 15.58 -30.08
CA LEU A 625 0.94 16.15 -29.82
C LEU A 625 1.03 17.68 -29.77
N TRP A 626 1.99 18.20 -29.00
CA TRP A 626 2.30 19.62 -28.97
C TRP A 626 3.74 19.88 -28.51
N THR A 627 4.27 21.06 -28.83
CA THR A 627 5.55 21.61 -28.32
C THR A 627 5.41 23.09 -27.95
N THR A 628 6.22 23.57 -26.99
CA THR A 628 6.41 25.02 -26.73
C THR A 628 7.40 25.67 -27.69
N ASN A 629 8.20 24.86 -28.41
CA ASN A 629 9.27 25.34 -29.28
C ASN A 629 9.32 24.47 -30.55
N THR A 630 8.98 25.05 -31.71
CA THR A 630 8.99 24.36 -33.01
C THR A 630 10.39 23.93 -33.45
N GLY A 631 11.44 24.59 -32.94
CA GLY A 631 12.82 24.21 -33.18
C GLY A 631 13.28 23.02 -32.36
N LEU A 632 12.55 22.60 -31.32
CA LEU A 632 13.02 21.62 -30.34
C LEU A 632 13.27 20.22 -30.91
N ILE A 633 12.26 19.66 -31.58
CA ILE A 633 12.29 18.29 -32.08
C ILE A 633 12.69 18.30 -33.54
N ASN A 634 13.79 17.60 -33.86
CA ASN A 634 14.27 17.38 -35.21
C ASN A 634 13.45 16.30 -35.92
N ALA A 635 13.34 15.13 -35.29
CA ALA A 635 12.65 13.97 -35.84
C ALA A 635 12.09 13.06 -34.73
N VAL A 636 11.00 12.38 -35.03
CA VAL A 636 10.42 11.31 -34.20
C VAL A 636 10.25 10.06 -35.04
N THR A 637 10.88 8.95 -34.61
CA THR A 637 10.78 7.65 -35.28
C THR A 637 10.53 6.53 -34.26
N ILE A 638 10.31 5.30 -34.74
CA ILE A 638 10.19 4.10 -33.89
C ILE A 638 11.18 3.06 -34.40
N SER A 639 12.04 2.54 -33.52
CA SER A 639 13.11 1.59 -33.87
C SER A 639 12.62 0.19 -34.25
N ASN A 640 11.44 -0.21 -33.76
CA ASN A 640 10.77 -1.47 -34.10
C ASN A 640 9.24 -1.22 -34.15
N PRO A 641 8.71 -0.74 -35.29
CA PRO A 641 7.30 -0.34 -35.38
C PRO A 641 6.33 -1.51 -35.54
N SER A 642 6.82 -2.72 -35.80
CA SER A 642 5.97 -3.89 -36.09
C SER A 642 6.45 -5.15 -35.37
N PRO A 643 6.53 -5.16 -34.03
CA PRO A 643 6.89 -6.36 -33.27
C PRO A 643 5.94 -7.52 -33.57
N SER A 644 6.49 -8.73 -33.72
CA SER A 644 5.73 -9.93 -34.07
C SER A 644 4.94 -10.53 -32.90
N SER A 645 5.25 -10.14 -31.66
CA SER A 645 4.59 -10.61 -30.44
C SER A 645 4.72 -9.59 -29.31
N THR A 646 4.01 -9.83 -28.20
CA THR A 646 4.13 -9.03 -26.98
C THR A 646 5.54 -9.03 -26.39
N LEU A 647 6.32 -10.11 -26.56
CA LEU A 647 7.74 -10.16 -26.18
C LEU A 647 8.60 -9.18 -27.00
N GLY A 648 8.18 -8.87 -28.24
CA GLY A 648 8.86 -7.90 -29.10
C GLY A 648 8.65 -6.44 -28.67
N LEU A 649 7.61 -6.15 -27.87
CA LEU A 649 7.28 -4.79 -27.42
C LEU A 649 8.40 -4.17 -26.57
N ALA A 650 9.12 -5.00 -25.79
CA ALA A 650 10.29 -4.62 -25.00
C ALA A 650 11.36 -3.89 -25.82
N ASN A 651 11.49 -4.26 -27.09
CA ASN A 651 12.51 -3.74 -28.01
C ASN A 651 12.01 -2.55 -28.84
N SER A 652 10.71 -2.22 -28.75
CA SER A 652 10.11 -1.09 -29.46
C SER A 652 10.27 0.18 -28.65
N LYS A 653 10.97 1.16 -29.24
CA LYS A 653 11.23 2.46 -28.61
C LYS A 653 10.83 3.59 -29.55
N ILE A 654 10.23 4.64 -28.99
CA ILE A 654 10.11 5.92 -29.68
C ILE A 654 11.45 6.63 -29.55
N LEU A 655 12.01 7.05 -30.67
CA LEU A 655 13.25 7.79 -30.76
C LEU A 655 12.90 9.26 -31.02
N VAL A 656 13.13 10.12 -30.03
CA VAL A 656 12.90 11.57 -30.15
C VAL A 656 14.25 12.26 -30.32
N THR A 657 14.53 12.71 -31.53
CA THR A 657 15.77 13.43 -31.86
C THR A 657 15.59 14.92 -31.62
N LEU A 658 16.46 15.50 -30.80
CA LEU A 658 16.44 16.90 -30.41
C LEU A 658 17.46 17.70 -31.22
N ASN A 659 17.08 18.92 -31.63
CA ASN A 659 18.00 19.84 -32.28
C ASN A 659 19.00 20.44 -31.26
N PRO A 660 20.24 20.73 -31.69
CA PRO A 660 21.22 21.43 -30.88
C PRO A 660 20.73 22.75 -30.29
N ASN A 661 21.14 23.04 -29.06
CA ASN A 661 20.93 24.30 -28.36
C ASN A 661 19.47 24.72 -28.15
N GLN A 662 18.54 23.76 -28.23
CA GLN A 662 17.11 24.02 -28.00
C GLN A 662 16.70 23.56 -26.59
N SER A 663 15.84 24.35 -25.94
CA SER A 663 15.13 23.98 -24.72
C SER A 663 13.62 24.17 -24.92
N GLY A 664 12.83 23.55 -24.07
CA GLY A 664 11.37 23.60 -24.15
C GLY A 664 10.71 22.30 -23.70
N ASN A 665 9.41 22.25 -23.93
CA ASN A 665 8.55 21.12 -23.57
C ASN A 665 7.85 20.59 -24.81
N ALA A 666 7.67 19.28 -24.86
CA ALA A 666 6.80 18.64 -25.84
C ALA A 666 6.06 17.45 -25.22
N VAL A 667 4.92 17.09 -25.79
CA VAL A 667 4.23 15.83 -25.48
C VAL A 667 4.26 14.95 -26.70
N VAL A 668 4.79 13.74 -26.54
CA VAL A 668 4.88 12.72 -27.60
C VAL A 668 3.87 11.61 -27.31
N THR A 669 3.19 11.13 -28.35
CA THR A 669 2.10 10.15 -28.25
C THR A 669 2.40 8.90 -29.07
N LEU A 670 1.94 7.75 -28.58
CA LEU A 670 1.98 6.47 -29.30
C LEU A 670 0.61 6.13 -29.90
N HIS A 671 0.63 5.59 -31.11
CA HIS A 671 -0.53 5.16 -31.90
C HIS A 671 -0.20 3.87 -32.66
N ASN A 672 -1.20 3.26 -33.30
CA ASN A 672 -1.02 2.17 -34.26
C ASN A 672 -1.73 2.48 -35.59
N GLY A 673 -1.11 2.16 -36.71
CA GLY A 673 -1.61 2.43 -38.07
C GLY A 673 -1.35 3.87 -38.54
N ASN A 674 -2.03 4.84 -37.91
CA ASN A 674 -1.97 6.26 -38.26
C ASN A 674 -1.82 7.12 -36.99
N ILE A 675 -1.11 8.25 -37.08
CA ILE A 675 -0.95 9.24 -36.00
C ILE A 675 -2.27 9.92 -35.58
N THR A 676 -3.34 9.83 -36.38
CA THR A 676 -4.68 10.33 -36.02
C THR A 676 -5.54 9.30 -35.30
N ASN A 677 -5.09 8.03 -35.23
CA ASN A 677 -5.81 6.99 -34.48
C ASN A 677 -5.74 7.29 -32.97
N PRO A 678 -6.56 6.63 -32.13
CA PRO A 678 -6.55 6.87 -30.70
C PRO A 678 -5.16 6.72 -30.07
N ILE A 679 -4.80 7.65 -29.18
CA ILE A 679 -3.55 7.64 -28.43
C ILE A 679 -3.57 6.44 -27.46
N TYR A 680 -2.50 5.65 -27.46
CA TYR A 680 -2.29 4.56 -26.51
C TYR A 680 -1.73 5.05 -25.20
N TRP A 681 -0.76 5.97 -25.27
CA TRP A 681 -0.15 6.66 -24.14
C TRP A 681 0.60 7.91 -24.61
N SER A 682 0.96 8.78 -23.67
CA SER A 682 1.70 10.02 -23.92
C SER A 682 2.80 10.23 -22.87
N TRP A 683 3.90 10.86 -23.30
CA TRP A 683 5.05 11.19 -22.46
C TRP A 683 5.43 12.65 -22.63
N HIS A 684 5.85 13.28 -21.53
CA HIS A 684 6.36 14.65 -21.50
C HIS A 684 7.87 14.65 -21.75
N ILE A 685 8.30 15.34 -22.78
CA ILE A 685 9.70 15.63 -23.08
C ILE A 685 10.04 16.99 -22.49
N TRP A 686 10.99 17.01 -21.56
CA TRP A 686 11.36 18.21 -20.83
C TRP A 686 12.85 18.53 -21.03
N VAL A 687 13.13 19.48 -21.92
CA VAL A 687 14.50 19.90 -22.24
C VAL A 687 14.80 21.22 -21.52
N THR A 688 15.71 21.15 -20.57
CA THR A 688 16.06 22.26 -19.67
C THR A 688 17.30 23.02 -20.14
N ASP A 689 17.39 24.30 -19.78
CA ASP A 689 18.56 25.14 -20.03
C ASP A 689 19.73 24.80 -19.09
N THR A 690 19.40 24.34 -17.89
CA THR A 690 20.33 23.99 -16.81
C THR A 690 19.94 22.66 -16.19
N ALA A 691 20.91 21.90 -15.68
CA ALA A 691 20.63 20.68 -14.93
C ALA A 691 19.68 20.96 -13.76
N ILE A 692 18.78 20.02 -13.48
CA ILE A 692 17.92 20.08 -12.30
C ILE A 692 18.82 20.11 -11.06
N GLY A 693 18.70 21.16 -10.25
CA GLY A 693 19.26 21.24 -8.90
C GLY A 693 18.28 20.75 -7.84
N SER A 694 18.73 20.75 -6.59
CA SER A 694 17.87 20.41 -5.45
C SER A 694 18.12 21.26 -4.21
N TYR A 695 17.13 21.28 -3.32
CA TYR A 695 17.18 21.91 -2.01
C TYR A 695 16.80 20.90 -0.93
N ASN A 696 17.64 20.77 0.10
CA ASN A 696 17.34 19.94 1.26
C ASN A 696 16.74 20.80 2.37
N TYR A 697 15.65 20.32 2.94
CA TYR A 697 15.00 20.95 4.07
C TYR A 697 14.60 19.89 5.10
N THR A 698 14.90 20.17 6.36
CA THR A 698 14.43 19.40 7.51
C THR A 698 13.53 20.31 8.31
N THR A 699 12.31 19.85 8.62
CA THR A 699 11.29 20.69 9.26
C THR A 699 11.70 21.19 10.65
N GLU A 700 12.39 20.35 11.41
CA GLU A 700 12.83 20.61 12.78
C GLU A 700 13.86 19.57 13.24
N THR A 701 14.57 19.86 14.33
CA THR A 701 15.62 18.97 14.86
C THR A 701 15.04 18.06 15.97
N PRO A 702 15.23 16.73 15.89
CA PRO A 702 14.80 15.81 16.94
C PRO A 702 15.45 16.06 18.31
N ASN A 703 14.76 15.66 19.38
CA ASN A 703 15.32 15.65 20.72
C ASN A 703 16.42 14.58 20.85
N ALA A 704 17.67 15.02 21.05
CA ALA A 704 18.84 14.14 21.13
C ALA A 704 18.85 13.19 22.34
N VAL A 705 18.08 13.48 23.40
CA VAL A 705 18.00 12.64 24.61
C VAL A 705 17.02 11.47 24.42
N ALA A 706 16.05 11.61 23.52
CA ALA A 706 15.02 10.61 23.25
C ALA A 706 15.46 9.61 22.16
N THR A 707 16.62 8.97 22.32
CA THR A 707 17.20 8.07 21.31
C THR A 707 16.35 6.83 20.97
N ASN A 708 15.43 6.45 21.85
CA ASN A 708 14.48 5.34 21.62
C ASN A 708 13.21 5.79 20.92
N TYR A 709 12.92 7.09 20.89
CA TYR A 709 11.78 7.67 20.19
C TYR A 709 12.30 8.28 18.89
N VAL A 710 12.22 7.50 17.81
CA VAL A 710 12.79 7.87 16.51
C VAL A 710 12.22 9.21 16.06
N ASN A 711 13.12 10.19 15.87
CA ASN A 711 12.79 11.54 15.42
C ASN A 711 11.77 12.28 16.30
N TYR A 712 11.78 12.05 17.61
CA TYR A 712 10.85 12.72 18.53
C TYR A 712 11.02 14.24 18.55
N VAL A 713 9.88 14.93 18.42
CA VAL A 713 9.72 16.36 18.68
C VAL A 713 8.42 16.60 19.47
N PRO A 714 8.34 17.65 20.30
CA PRO A 714 7.17 17.89 21.15
C PRO A 714 5.88 18.20 20.38
N LYS A 715 5.99 18.76 19.18
CA LYS A 715 4.85 19.14 18.33
C LYS A 715 5.13 18.73 16.89
N GLY A 716 4.20 18.03 16.26
CA GLY A 716 4.33 17.67 14.84
C GLY A 716 5.33 16.57 14.55
N ASP A 717 5.67 16.39 13.27
CA ASP A 717 6.55 15.34 12.76
C ASP A 717 7.81 15.95 12.11
N VAL A 718 8.92 15.20 12.18
CA VAL A 718 10.16 15.54 11.49
C VAL A 718 10.11 14.97 10.07
N LEU A 719 10.20 15.82 9.06
CA LEU A 719 10.41 15.42 7.67
C LEU A 719 11.77 15.91 7.19
N LYS A 720 12.42 15.11 6.34
CA LYS A 720 13.64 15.47 5.63
C LYS A 720 13.43 15.30 4.14
N THR A 721 13.26 16.41 3.44
CA THR A 721 12.83 16.43 2.04
C THR A 721 13.90 17.05 1.15
N GLU A 722 14.14 16.43 -0.01
CA GLU A 722 14.96 16.98 -1.08
C GLU A 722 14.04 17.42 -2.23
N PHE A 723 13.85 18.73 -2.37
CA PHE A 723 12.99 19.33 -3.39
C PHE A 723 13.74 19.54 -4.70
N MET A 724 13.06 19.33 -5.82
CA MET A 724 13.49 19.84 -7.11
C MET A 724 13.57 21.37 -7.07
N ASP A 725 14.59 21.97 -7.68
CA ASP A 725 14.80 23.43 -7.68
C ASP A 725 13.78 24.23 -8.52
N ARG A 726 12.89 23.55 -9.24
CA ARG A 726 11.90 24.13 -10.15
C ARG A 726 10.64 23.29 -10.25
N ASN A 727 9.58 23.90 -10.79
CA ASN A 727 8.33 23.20 -11.09
C ASN A 727 8.50 22.37 -12.38
N LEU A 728 7.72 21.30 -12.53
CA LEU A 728 7.73 20.49 -13.75
C LEU A 728 7.45 21.34 -15.00
N GLY A 729 8.26 21.12 -16.03
CA GLY A 729 8.19 21.82 -17.31
C GLY A 729 8.86 23.20 -17.34
N ALA A 730 9.46 23.67 -16.26
CA ALA A 730 10.26 24.90 -16.25
C ALA A 730 11.62 24.65 -16.94
N THR A 731 12.02 25.47 -17.92
CA THR A 731 13.31 25.24 -18.59
C THR A 731 14.50 25.69 -17.75
N ASP A 732 14.31 26.65 -16.83
CA ASP A 732 15.32 27.09 -15.86
C ASP A 732 14.71 27.25 -14.45
N ALA A 733 15.56 27.27 -13.41
CA ALA A 733 15.12 27.53 -12.04
C ALA A 733 14.77 29.01 -11.81
N PHE A 734 13.87 29.28 -10.88
CA PHE A 734 13.58 30.66 -10.48
C PHE A 734 14.85 31.28 -9.86
N PRO A 735 15.35 32.40 -10.40
CA PRO A 735 16.67 32.91 -10.03
C PRO A 735 16.68 33.54 -8.63
N ILE A 736 17.88 33.69 -8.07
CA ILE A 736 18.09 34.68 -7.00
C ILE A 736 18.15 36.05 -7.67
N VAL A 737 17.19 36.91 -7.33
CA VAL A 737 17.04 38.26 -7.86
C VAL A 737 17.72 39.25 -6.95
N ALA A 738 18.64 40.05 -7.49
CA ALA A 738 19.42 41.01 -6.71
C ALA A 738 18.55 42.14 -6.13
N ASN A 739 17.67 42.73 -6.94
CA ASN A 739 16.67 43.70 -6.49
C ASN A 739 15.26 43.17 -6.75
N PRO A 740 14.52 42.70 -5.73
CA PRO A 740 13.20 42.09 -5.89
C PRO A 740 12.10 43.06 -6.33
N LEU A 741 12.37 44.36 -6.43
CA LEU A 741 11.44 45.38 -6.91
C LEU A 741 11.65 45.73 -8.38
N THR A 742 12.89 45.59 -8.86
CA THR A 742 13.30 45.93 -10.22
C THR A 742 14.25 44.87 -10.77
N PRO A 743 13.76 43.66 -11.09
CA PRO A 743 14.57 42.64 -11.75
C PRO A 743 15.22 43.18 -13.03
N THR A 744 16.44 42.74 -13.31
CA THR A 744 17.15 43.01 -14.57
C THR A 744 16.53 42.22 -15.72
N ALA A 745 16.84 42.61 -16.96
CA ALA A 745 16.38 41.90 -18.16
C ALA A 745 16.79 40.41 -18.16
N ALA A 746 18.00 40.09 -17.69
CA ALA A 746 18.49 38.72 -17.57
C ALA A 746 17.73 37.92 -16.50
N GLU A 747 17.41 38.53 -15.36
CA GLU A 747 16.59 37.91 -14.32
C GLU A 747 15.15 37.68 -14.81
N TYR A 748 14.55 38.63 -15.53
CA TYR A 748 13.23 38.45 -16.12
C TYR A 748 13.18 37.27 -17.11
N ALA A 749 14.22 37.09 -17.93
CA ALA A 749 14.31 35.95 -18.83
C ALA A 749 14.33 34.61 -18.07
N LYS A 750 15.04 34.53 -16.94
CA LYS A 750 15.02 33.34 -16.07
C LYS A 750 13.70 33.15 -15.34
N ILE A 751 13.07 34.23 -14.86
CA ILE A 751 11.73 34.16 -14.25
C ILE A 751 10.72 33.62 -15.27
N ARG A 752 10.77 34.09 -16.51
CA ARG A 752 9.96 33.56 -17.61
C ARG A 752 10.19 32.06 -17.84
N ALA A 753 11.45 31.65 -17.95
CA ALA A 753 11.86 30.25 -18.11
C ALA A 753 11.41 29.36 -16.93
N SER A 754 11.22 29.94 -15.74
CA SER A 754 10.82 29.21 -14.54
C SER A 754 9.32 28.90 -14.43
N THR A 755 8.46 29.44 -15.32
CA THR A 755 6.99 29.33 -15.23
C THR A 755 6.49 27.88 -15.05
N GLY A 756 7.03 26.91 -15.77
CA GLY A 756 6.56 25.52 -15.69
C GLY A 756 5.15 25.28 -16.26
N LEU A 757 4.66 24.05 -16.08
CA LEU A 757 3.38 23.56 -16.62
C LEU A 757 2.39 23.24 -15.50
N GLN A 758 1.10 23.22 -15.83
CA GLN A 758 0.00 22.90 -14.92
C GLN A 758 -0.44 21.44 -15.10
N TYR A 759 -0.99 20.85 -14.03
CA TYR A 759 -1.52 19.50 -14.00
C TYR A 759 -2.83 19.52 -13.21
N GLN A 760 -3.81 18.71 -13.63
CA GLN A 760 -4.97 18.40 -12.79
C GLN A 760 -4.57 17.30 -11.80
N TRP A 761 -5.13 17.34 -10.59
CA TRP A 761 -4.74 16.41 -9.55
C TRP A 761 -4.94 14.96 -10.00
N GLY A 762 -3.92 14.12 -9.85
CA GLY A 762 -3.96 12.71 -10.26
C GLY A 762 -3.80 12.45 -11.76
N ARG A 763 -3.50 13.45 -12.61
CA ARG A 763 -3.14 13.26 -14.03
C ARG A 763 -1.63 13.32 -14.25
N LYS A 764 -1.16 12.58 -15.27
CA LYS A 764 0.24 12.61 -15.72
C LYS A 764 0.53 13.67 -16.79
N ASP A 765 -0.51 14.12 -17.50
CA ASP A 765 -0.36 14.89 -18.74
C ASP A 765 -0.31 16.40 -18.44
N PRO A 766 0.72 17.11 -18.93
CA PRO A 766 0.86 18.54 -18.69
C PRO A 766 -0.12 19.38 -19.53
N ILE A 767 -0.59 20.46 -18.90
CA ILE A 767 -1.36 21.54 -19.51
C ILE A 767 -0.48 22.80 -19.55
N PRO A 768 -0.24 23.41 -20.74
CA PRO A 768 0.45 24.69 -20.82
C PRO A 768 -0.31 25.78 -20.07
N SER A 769 0.41 26.67 -19.36
CA SER A 769 -0.22 27.84 -18.72
C SER A 769 -0.66 28.90 -19.73
N PHE A 770 -0.06 28.89 -20.94
CA PHE A 770 -0.22 29.86 -22.04
C PHE A 770 0.12 31.31 -21.67
N GLN A 771 0.58 31.56 -20.45
CA GLN A 771 1.03 32.86 -19.98
C GLN A 771 2.28 32.68 -19.09
N HIS A 772 3.23 33.60 -19.21
CA HIS A 772 4.47 33.57 -18.44
C HIS A 772 4.33 34.18 -17.03
N ALA A 773 5.16 33.76 -16.09
CA ALA A 773 5.17 34.27 -14.72
C ALA A 773 5.69 35.72 -14.58
N ASP A 774 6.51 36.21 -15.52
CA ASP A 774 7.19 37.51 -15.45
C ASP A 774 6.25 38.70 -15.75
N THR A 775 5.73 38.77 -16.98
CA THR A 775 4.90 39.89 -17.44
C THR A 775 3.45 39.46 -17.68
N ARG A 776 3.12 38.18 -17.46
CA ARG A 776 1.82 37.56 -17.80
C ARG A 776 1.53 37.59 -19.30
N ALA A 777 2.54 37.86 -20.13
CA ALA A 777 2.44 37.82 -21.57
C ALA A 777 2.04 36.42 -22.03
N SER A 778 1.10 36.38 -22.97
CA SER A 778 0.63 35.14 -23.57
C SER A 778 1.70 34.55 -24.49
N TYR A 779 1.75 33.22 -24.54
CA TYR A 779 2.56 32.48 -25.50
C TYR A 779 1.71 31.39 -26.16
N ASN A 780 2.10 31.01 -27.38
CA ASN A 780 1.44 29.95 -28.12
C ASN A 780 2.15 28.61 -27.88
N VAL A 781 1.41 27.52 -28.03
CA VAL A 781 2.00 26.19 -28.24
C VAL A 781 1.72 25.74 -29.66
N PHE A 782 2.41 24.69 -30.10
CA PHE A 782 2.37 24.27 -31.49
C PHE A 782 2.00 22.80 -31.57
N LEU A 783 0.91 22.48 -32.27
CA LEU A 783 0.46 21.11 -32.50
C LEU A 783 1.32 20.48 -33.59
N GLY A 784 1.83 19.28 -33.34
CA GLY A 784 2.73 18.60 -34.26
C GLY A 784 2.01 17.59 -35.16
N ASN A 785 2.58 17.40 -36.35
CA ASN A 785 2.22 16.36 -37.29
C ASN A 785 3.51 15.73 -37.83
N VAL A 786 3.82 14.52 -37.35
CA VAL A 786 4.99 13.76 -37.78
C VAL A 786 4.72 13.11 -39.13
N ASN A 787 5.58 13.40 -40.11
CA ASN A 787 5.48 12.84 -41.45
C ASN A 787 6.15 11.44 -41.53
N ALA A 788 6.12 10.81 -42.71
CA ALA A 788 6.69 9.47 -42.90
C ALA A 788 8.23 9.39 -42.71
N ASN A 789 8.97 10.50 -42.88
CA ASN A 789 10.42 10.54 -42.67
C ASN A 789 10.82 10.89 -41.23
N GLY A 790 9.84 11.09 -40.34
CA GLY A 790 10.02 11.45 -38.94
C GLY A 790 10.09 12.96 -38.68
N GLY A 791 10.20 13.80 -39.71
CA GLY A 791 10.16 15.25 -39.57
C GLY A 791 8.80 15.74 -39.07
N VAL A 792 8.79 16.88 -38.36
CA VAL A 792 7.58 17.40 -37.70
C VAL A 792 7.14 18.71 -38.34
N ALA A 793 5.89 18.75 -38.82
CA ALA A 793 5.22 19.99 -39.21
C ALA A 793 4.39 20.51 -38.03
N TYR A 794 4.27 21.84 -37.91
CA TYR A 794 3.59 22.46 -36.78
C TYR A 794 2.48 23.41 -37.19
N THR A 795 1.39 23.42 -36.41
CA THR A 795 0.34 24.44 -36.47
C THR A 795 0.20 25.14 -35.13
N THR A 796 -0.11 26.44 -35.15
CA THR A 796 -0.18 27.25 -33.92
C THR A 796 -1.49 27.00 -33.17
N LEU A 797 -1.40 26.68 -31.89
CA LEU A 797 -2.51 26.71 -30.94
C LEU A 797 -2.35 27.93 -30.04
N THR A 798 -3.28 28.89 -30.19
CA THR A 798 -3.28 30.13 -29.41
C THR A 798 -3.97 29.97 -28.06
N LEU A 799 -3.67 30.86 -27.11
CA LEU A 799 -4.38 30.97 -25.83
C LEU A 799 -5.90 31.07 -26.04
N GLY A 800 -6.36 31.90 -26.97
CA GLY A 800 -7.79 32.11 -27.22
C GLY A 800 -8.50 30.86 -27.76
N THR A 801 -7.82 30.09 -28.61
CA THR A 801 -8.36 28.81 -29.13
C THR A 801 -8.44 27.76 -28.03
N TYR A 802 -7.43 27.67 -27.15
CA TYR A 802 -7.43 26.72 -26.03
C TYR A 802 -8.47 27.09 -24.96
N ASN A 803 -8.52 28.38 -24.60
CA ASN A 803 -9.42 28.93 -23.57
C ASN A 803 -10.82 29.25 -24.13
N SER A 804 -11.39 28.34 -24.91
CA SER A 804 -12.74 28.46 -25.47
C SER A 804 -13.63 27.35 -24.93
N LEU A 805 -14.69 27.71 -24.18
CA LEU A 805 -15.67 26.74 -23.65
C LEU A 805 -16.43 25.98 -24.74
N PRO A 806 -16.84 26.61 -25.86
CA PRO A 806 -17.38 25.89 -27.02
C PRO A 806 -16.31 25.15 -27.85
N GLY A 807 -15.04 25.24 -27.45
CA GLY A 807 -13.91 24.64 -28.16
C GLY A 807 -13.66 23.17 -27.79
N ASN A 808 -12.55 22.63 -28.30
CA ASN A 808 -12.23 21.20 -28.17
C ASN A 808 -11.35 20.85 -26.96
N TYR A 809 -10.89 21.86 -26.20
CA TYR A 809 -9.86 21.68 -25.18
C TYR A 809 -10.36 21.81 -23.75
N ILE A 810 -11.55 22.35 -23.52
CA ILE A 810 -12.18 22.40 -22.20
C ILE A 810 -13.46 21.58 -22.31
N VAL A 811 -13.43 20.36 -21.75
CA VAL A 811 -14.51 19.39 -21.97
C VAL A 811 -15.21 19.06 -20.65
N PRO A 812 -16.53 19.28 -20.55
CA PRO A 812 -17.32 18.93 -19.37
C PRO A 812 -17.50 17.43 -19.15
N TYR A 813 -17.66 17.03 -17.88
CA TYR A 813 -17.85 15.65 -17.43
C TYR A 813 -18.86 14.87 -18.25
N ASP A 814 -20.10 15.37 -18.35
CA ASP A 814 -21.17 14.68 -19.06
C ASP A 814 -20.88 14.50 -20.56
N THR A 815 -20.03 15.35 -21.14
CA THR A 815 -19.60 15.21 -22.54
C THR A 815 -18.63 14.04 -22.68
N TYR A 816 -17.58 13.96 -21.85
CA TYR A 816 -16.60 12.89 -22.00
C TYR A 816 -17.07 11.55 -21.41
N THR A 817 -18.07 11.52 -20.53
CA THR A 817 -18.61 10.27 -19.98
C THR A 817 -19.77 9.68 -20.77
N ASN A 818 -20.34 10.39 -21.75
CA ASN A 818 -21.47 9.90 -22.53
C ASN A 818 -21.14 8.68 -23.41
N THR A 819 -22.19 8.12 -24.03
CA THR A 819 -22.15 6.92 -24.87
C THR A 819 -21.22 7.03 -26.09
N SER A 820 -20.99 8.25 -26.59
CA SER A 820 -20.11 8.50 -27.74
C SER A 820 -18.62 8.59 -27.37
N ASN A 821 -18.31 8.74 -26.07
CA ASN A 821 -16.95 8.91 -25.56
C ASN A 821 -16.56 7.76 -24.62
N ALA A 822 -16.42 8.00 -23.31
CA ALA A 822 -16.00 6.97 -22.36
C ALA A 822 -17.09 5.91 -22.09
N ASN A 823 -18.35 6.17 -22.46
CA ASN A 823 -19.48 5.28 -22.30
C ASN A 823 -19.62 4.75 -20.86
N VAL A 824 -19.61 5.68 -19.90
CA VAL A 824 -19.78 5.36 -18.48
C VAL A 824 -21.27 5.09 -18.22
N LEU A 825 -21.58 3.90 -17.71
CA LEU A 825 -22.94 3.45 -17.42
C LEU A 825 -23.24 3.55 -15.93
N ALA A 826 -24.52 3.72 -15.58
CA ALA A 826 -24.95 3.71 -14.19
C ALA A 826 -24.67 2.35 -13.50
N THR A 827 -24.75 1.26 -14.28
CA THR A 827 -24.50 -0.13 -13.84
C THR A 827 -23.02 -0.51 -13.77
N ASP A 828 -22.11 0.34 -14.23
CA ASP A 828 -20.67 0.08 -14.15
C ASP A 828 -20.23 0.01 -12.69
N LYS A 829 -19.31 -0.92 -12.38
CA LYS A 829 -18.63 -0.93 -11.08
C LYS A 829 -17.75 0.30 -10.96
N THR A 830 -17.41 0.72 -9.75
CA THR A 830 -16.50 1.87 -9.53
C THR A 830 -15.19 1.70 -10.29
N SER A 831 -14.61 0.50 -10.33
CA SER A 831 -13.41 0.18 -11.12
C SER A 831 -13.59 0.44 -12.62
N ASP A 832 -14.75 0.11 -13.17
CA ASP A 832 -15.03 0.23 -14.60
C ASP A 832 -15.21 1.72 -14.97
N LYS A 833 -15.89 2.49 -14.10
CA LYS A 833 -16.01 3.95 -14.27
C LYS A 833 -14.64 4.63 -14.25
N ILE A 834 -13.78 4.28 -13.28
CA ILE A 834 -12.39 4.79 -13.21
C ILE A 834 -11.64 4.46 -14.50
N ALA A 835 -11.63 3.19 -14.91
CA ALA A 835 -10.89 2.75 -16.10
C ALA A 835 -11.36 3.46 -17.39
N LYS A 836 -12.67 3.64 -17.56
CA LYS A 836 -13.27 4.34 -18.71
C LYS A 836 -12.88 5.82 -18.76
N VAL A 837 -12.96 6.54 -17.63
CA VAL A 837 -12.59 7.97 -17.59
C VAL A 837 -11.09 8.17 -17.71
N LEU A 838 -10.27 7.33 -17.07
CA LEU A 838 -8.81 7.35 -17.27
C LEU A 838 -8.43 7.05 -18.71
N SER A 839 -9.12 6.11 -19.37
CA SER A 839 -8.94 5.83 -20.80
C SER A 839 -9.21 7.05 -21.67
N TYR A 840 -10.25 7.82 -21.35
CA TYR A 840 -10.53 9.09 -22.03
C TYR A 840 -9.41 10.10 -21.80
N SER A 841 -8.95 10.29 -20.55
CA SER A 841 -7.82 11.19 -20.23
C SER A 841 -6.56 10.82 -21.02
N VAL A 842 -6.22 9.53 -21.11
CA VAL A 842 -5.05 9.04 -21.85
C VAL A 842 -5.17 9.29 -23.35
N LYS A 843 -6.38 9.13 -23.90
CA LYS A 843 -6.67 9.41 -25.31
C LYS A 843 -6.70 10.91 -25.63
N ASN A 844 -6.80 11.77 -24.63
CA ASN A 844 -6.95 13.22 -24.78
C ASN A 844 -6.00 14.02 -23.85
N PRO A 845 -4.67 13.89 -23.98
CA PRO A 845 -3.72 14.44 -23.00
C PRO A 845 -3.82 15.95 -22.77
N LEU A 846 -4.08 16.72 -23.83
CA LEU A 846 -4.12 18.19 -23.81
C LEU A 846 -5.48 18.76 -23.35
N VAL A 847 -6.52 17.93 -23.21
CA VAL A 847 -7.85 18.38 -22.77
C VAL A 847 -7.83 18.71 -21.28
N TYR A 848 -8.39 19.86 -20.93
CA TYR A 848 -8.74 20.26 -19.57
C TYR A 848 -10.14 19.73 -19.24
N MET A 849 -10.19 18.70 -18.39
CA MET A 849 -11.42 17.99 -18.06
C MET A 849 -12.11 18.67 -16.87
N ILE A 850 -13.29 19.25 -17.08
CA ILE A 850 -13.99 20.06 -16.06
C ILE A 850 -15.28 19.39 -15.59
N PRO A 851 -15.77 19.68 -14.38
CA PRO A 851 -17.07 19.18 -13.94
C PRO A 851 -18.23 19.79 -14.72
N SER A 852 -19.26 18.98 -15.01
CA SER A 852 -20.56 19.49 -15.46
C SER A 852 -21.40 20.04 -14.31
N ALA A 853 -21.19 19.51 -13.11
CA ALA A 853 -21.87 19.93 -11.89
C ALA A 853 -20.90 19.86 -10.71
N PHE A 854 -21.07 20.76 -9.75
CA PHE A 854 -20.26 20.78 -8.52
C PHE A 854 -20.84 19.89 -7.44
N ALA A 855 -19.96 19.40 -6.57
CA ALA A 855 -20.39 18.81 -5.32
C ALA A 855 -21.31 19.78 -4.54
N PRO A 856 -22.41 19.28 -3.95
CA PRO A 856 -23.32 20.13 -3.17
C PRO A 856 -22.60 20.84 -2.02
N TYR A 857 -22.84 22.14 -1.87
CA TYR A 857 -22.31 22.92 -0.76
C TYR A 857 -23.00 22.57 0.55
N ASN A 858 -22.21 22.30 1.59
CA ASN A 858 -22.73 22.06 2.94
C ASN A 858 -22.77 23.37 3.73
N SER A 859 -23.92 24.06 3.72
CA SER A 859 -24.07 25.36 4.40
C SER A 859 -24.03 25.28 5.92
N ALA A 860 -24.37 24.13 6.51
CA ALA A 860 -24.35 23.94 7.96
C ALA A 860 -22.91 23.77 8.49
N VAL A 861 -22.08 23.01 7.77
CA VAL A 861 -20.67 22.81 8.09
C VAL A 861 -19.84 22.90 6.81
N PRO A 862 -19.38 24.10 6.43
CA PRO A 862 -18.73 24.33 5.14
C PRO A 862 -17.49 23.45 4.88
N ASN A 863 -16.76 23.10 5.95
CA ASN A 863 -15.62 22.18 5.89
C ASN A 863 -15.98 20.74 5.46
N TYR A 864 -17.25 20.36 5.52
CA TYR A 864 -17.77 19.06 5.05
C TYR A 864 -18.26 19.11 3.60
N THR A 865 -17.99 20.21 2.88
CA THR A 865 -18.23 20.28 1.44
C THR A 865 -17.19 19.43 0.70
N ASN A 866 -17.66 18.52 -0.14
CA ASN A 866 -16.79 17.63 -0.92
C ASN A 866 -16.06 18.38 -2.04
N GLY A 867 -14.90 17.87 -2.43
CA GLY A 867 -14.23 18.26 -3.68
C GLY A 867 -14.96 17.69 -4.89
N THR A 868 -14.92 18.43 -5.99
CA THR A 868 -15.50 18.02 -7.28
C THR A 868 -14.39 17.46 -8.19
N ASP A 869 -14.34 16.15 -8.36
CA ASP A 869 -13.31 15.51 -9.16
C ASP A 869 -13.60 15.59 -10.68
N TRP A 870 -12.55 15.56 -11.49
CA TRP A 870 -12.68 15.33 -12.93
C TRP A 870 -12.84 13.83 -13.25
N LEU A 871 -12.38 12.95 -12.36
CA LEU A 871 -12.40 11.51 -12.57
C LEU A 871 -13.80 10.91 -12.41
N LEU A 872 -14.51 11.28 -11.35
CA LEU A 872 -15.88 10.82 -11.06
C LEU A 872 -16.69 11.93 -10.39
N ASN A 873 -18.01 11.85 -10.50
CA ASN A 873 -18.94 12.68 -9.73
C ASN A 873 -19.08 12.25 -8.25
N GLU A 874 -18.08 11.52 -7.74
CA GLU A 874 -18.00 11.03 -6.36
C GLU A 874 -16.61 11.38 -5.80
N PRO A 875 -16.51 11.91 -4.58
CA PRO A 875 -15.24 12.35 -4.03
C PRO A 875 -14.39 11.18 -3.52
N ASN A 876 -13.09 11.44 -3.40
CA ASN A 876 -12.11 10.59 -2.72
C ASN A 876 -11.99 9.17 -3.31
N VAL A 877 -12.18 9.03 -4.64
CA VAL A 877 -11.97 7.79 -5.37
C VAL A 877 -10.59 7.81 -6.04
N ALA A 878 -9.90 6.66 -6.03
CA ALA A 878 -8.53 6.53 -6.55
C ALA A 878 -7.58 7.61 -5.98
N ALA A 879 -7.54 7.70 -4.65
CA ALA A 879 -6.72 8.67 -3.91
C ALA A 879 -5.21 8.38 -4.03
N ASP A 880 -4.84 7.20 -4.51
CA ASP A 880 -3.48 6.74 -4.77
C ASP A 880 -3.00 7.07 -6.20
N ARG A 881 -3.74 7.89 -6.97
CA ARG A 881 -3.40 8.28 -8.35
C ARG A 881 -1.97 8.80 -8.52
N TRP A 882 -1.31 9.34 -7.49
CA TRP A 882 0.10 9.74 -7.50
C TRP A 882 0.97 8.98 -6.47
N GLY A 883 0.49 7.87 -5.91
CA GLY A 883 1.27 7.03 -5.02
C GLY A 883 1.21 7.40 -3.54
N ARG A 884 0.08 7.93 -3.05
CA ARG A 884 -0.13 8.26 -1.62
C ARG A 884 0.22 7.07 -0.74
N GLY A 885 1.18 7.24 0.19
CA GLY A 885 1.62 6.21 1.14
C GLY A 885 2.55 5.14 0.55
N GLY A 886 2.41 4.86 -0.73
CA GLY A 886 3.13 3.82 -1.47
C GLY A 886 4.23 4.36 -2.38
N GLU A 887 4.56 3.53 -3.38
CA GLU A 887 5.48 3.87 -4.46
C GLU A 887 4.88 4.89 -5.43
N LYS A 888 5.75 5.55 -6.19
CA LYS A 888 5.36 6.38 -7.32
C LYS A 888 4.41 5.62 -8.26
N SER A 889 3.21 6.16 -8.48
CA SER A 889 2.22 5.51 -9.34
C SER A 889 2.55 5.64 -10.84
N PRO A 890 1.92 4.80 -11.70
CA PRO A 890 2.02 4.94 -13.15
C PRO A 890 1.50 6.28 -13.72
N PHE A 891 0.74 7.07 -12.95
CA PHE A 891 0.20 8.39 -13.34
C PHE A 891 0.93 9.58 -12.71
N ASP A 892 1.96 9.35 -11.88
CA ASP A 892 2.80 10.42 -11.36
C ASP A 892 3.58 11.09 -12.51
N PRO A 893 3.50 12.43 -12.68
CA PRO A 893 4.13 13.14 -13.80
C PRO A 893 5.64 13.40 -13.61
N CYS A 894 6.22 13.13 -12.45
CA CYS A 894 7.63 13.43 -12.20
C CYS A 894 8.56 12.52 -13.04
N PRO A 895 9.76 13.00 -13.42
CA PRO A 895 10.76 12.19 -14.10
C PRO A 895 11.32 11.07 -13.21
N GLU A 896 12.12 10.19 -13.80
CA GLU A 896 12.79 9.11 -13.07
C GLU A 896 13.60 9.62 -11.86
N GLY A 897 13.50 8.89 -10.74
CA GLY A 897 14.14 9.26 -9.47
C GLY A 897 13.47 10.42 -8.72
N TRP A 898 12.31 10.90 -9.19
CA TRP A 898 11.51 11.96 -8.59
C TRP A 898 10.03 11.56 -8.49
N ARG A 899 9.33 12.04 -7.47
CA ARG A 899 7.88 11.81 -7.26
C ARG A 899 7.16 13.05 -6.74
N ILE A 900 5.84 13.07 -6.84
CA ILE A 900 5.02 14.08 -6.16
C ILE A 900 5.16 13.88 -4.64
N PRO A 901 5.35 14.96 -3.86
CA PRO A 901 5.53 14.89 -2.42
C PRO A 901 4.31 14.31 -1.70
N ASP A 902 4.59 13.46 -0.73
CA ASP A 902 3.62 12.84 0.17
C ASP A 902 3.63 13.53 1.55
N LEU A 903 2.62 13.24 2.38
CA LEU A 903 2.36 13.85 3.70
C LEU A 903 2.33 12.80 4.82
N THR A 904 2.64 13.18 6.05
CA THR A 904 2.50 12.26 7.21
C THR A 904 1.05 12.16 7.69
N ALA A 905 0.21 13.16 7.42
CA ALA A 905 -1.23 13.12 7.67
C ALA A 905 -2.01 13.96 6.65
N VAL A 906 -3.29 13.63 6.46
CA VAL A 906 -4.18 14.27 5.49
C VAL A 906 -5.38 14.99 6.12
N ALA A 907 -5.39 15.13 7.45
CA ALA A 907 -6.44 15.82 8.18
C ALA A 907 -5.88 16.95 9.06
N ILE A 908 -6.64 18.03 9.20
CA ILE A 908 -6.37 19.09 10.17
C ILE A 908 -7.12 18.78 11.46
N LEU A 909 -6.37 18.33 12.47
CA LEU A 909 -6.87 18.04 13.81
C LEU A 909 -6.30 19.05 14.80
N ALA A 910 -7.13 19.51 15.74
CA ALA A 910 -6.73 20.50 16.72
C ALA A 910 -5.50 20.03 17.53
N ASN A 911 -4.48 20.88 17.62
CA ASN A 911 -3.19 20.61 18.28
C ASN A 911 -2.35 19.48 17.65
N ARG A 912 -2.76 18.98 16.48
CA ARG A 912 -2.03 17.97 15.68
C ARG A 912 -1.72 18.48 14.26
N ASP A 913 -1.83 19.78 14.04
CA ASP A 913 -1.68 20.48 12.75
C ASP A 913 -0.29 21.12 12.55
N TYR A 914 0.75 20.44 13.04
CA TYR A 914 2.16 20.84 12.95
C TYR A 914 2.97 19.73 12.28
N GLY A 915 3.99 20.10 11.49
CA GLY A 915 4.94 19.13 10.95
C GLY A 915 4.38 18.11 9.95
N ILE A 916 3.11 18.18 9.52
CA ILE A 916 2.55 17.16 8.61
C ILE A 916 2.84 17.39 7.12
N SER A 917 3.51 18.50 6.79
CA SER A 917 3.81 18.95 5.43
C SER A 917 5.31 19.13 5.24
N PRO A 918 5.90 18.72 4.10
CA PRO A 918 7.29 19.03 3.76
C PRO A 918 7.65 20.52 3.78
N TRP A 919 6.66 21.40 3.68
CA TRP A 919 6.82 22.86 3.72
C TRP A 919 6.50 23.48 5.08
N TYR A 920 6.29 22.65 6.10
CA TYR A 920 6.07 23.16 7.45
C TYR A 920 7.30 23.92 7.96
N LYS A 921 7.06 25.06 8.61
CA LYS A 921 8.07 25.78 9.39
C LYS A 921 7.77 25.61 10.87
N ILE A 922 8.81 25.34 11.66
CA ILE A 922 8.70 25.09 13.10
C ILE A 922 7.79 26.13 13.81
N ASP A 923 6.94 25.63 14.69
CA ASP A 923 5.90 26.34 15.45
C ASP A 923 4.77 27.04 14.63
N LYS A 924 4.68 26.83 13.32
CA LYS A 924 3.58 27.39 12.48
C LYS A 924 2.54 26.34 12.09
N LYS A 925 1.29 26.50 12.52
CA LYS A 925 0.18 25.62 12.10
C LYS A 925 0.06 25.53 10.58
N VAL A 926 0.09 24.32 10.01
CA VAL A 926 0.28 24.15 8.56
C VAL A 926 -0.85 24.73 7.69
N ALA A 927 -2.08 24.75 8.21
CA ALA A 927 -3.27 25.23 7.51
C ALA A 927 -3.56 26.73 7.72
N THR A 928 -2.76 27.42 8.54
CA THR A 928 -2.92 28.85 8.78
C THR A 928 -2.11 29.65 7.76
N PRO A 929 -2.68 30.72 7.15
CA PRO A 929 -1.94 31.58 6.25
C PRO A 929 -1.00 32.52 7.03
N TYR A 930 0.30 32.41 6.79
CA TYR A 930 1.33 33.25 7.42
C TYR A 930 2.09 34.11 6.39
N SER A 931 2.68 35.21 6.84
CA SER A 931 3.46 36.11 5.99
C SER A 931 4.66 35.37 5.40
N VAL A 932 4.83 35.42 4.08
CA VAL A 932 6.02 34.87 3.43
C VAL A 932 7.28 35.54 3.98
N ILE A 933 7.23 36.85 4.20
CA ILE A 933 8.39 37.65 4.61
C ILE A 933 8.69 37.44 6.10
N ASN A 934 7.70 37.66 6.96
CA ASN A 934 7.94 37.70 8.41
C ASN A 934 7.98 36.31 9.04
N ASP A 935 7.20 35.36 8.52
CA ASP A 935 7.10 34.04 9.13
C ASP A 935 7.98 33.03 8.43
N TYR A 936 8.09 33.05 7.10
CA TYR A 936 8.86 32.06 6.32
C TYR A 936 10.25 32.54 5.87
N ALA A 937 10.68 33.75 6.24
CA ALA A 937 11.96 34.33 5.81
C ALA A 937 12.12 34.36 4.28
N GLY A 938 11.00 34.42 3.55
CA GLY A 938 10.98 34.51 2.10
C GLY A 938 11.04 35.95 1.60
N VAL A 939 11.44 36.11 0.34
CA VAL A 939 11.50 37.40 -0.34
C VAL A 939 10.51 37.39 -1.49
N ARG A 940 9.56 38.33 -1.48
CA ARG A 940 8.61 38.53 -2.57
C ARG A 940 9.27 39.29 -3.72
N VAL A 941 9.20 38.73 -4.94
CA VAL A 941 9.68 39.37 -6.17
C VAL A 941 8.52 39.97 -6.94
N ARG A 942 8.71 41.18 -7.49
CA ARG A 942 7.67 41.97 -8.15
C ARG A 942 8.13 42.56 -9.49
N ASN A 943 7.19 42.79 -10.40
CA ASN A 943 7.42 43.58 -11.64
C ASN A 943 6.86 45.00 -11.59
N THR A 944 5.94 45.26 -10.67
CA THR A 944 5.30 46.55 -10.38
C THR A 944 5.02 46.61 -8.89
N THR A 945 4.54 47.74 -8.36
CA THR A 945 4.27 47.87 -6.93
C THR A 945 3.30 46.81 -6.38
N THR A 946 2.38 46.32 -7.22
CA THR A 946 1.28 45.42 -6.84
C THR A 946 1.39 43.99 -7.40
N THR A 947 2.14 43.76 -8.49
CA THR A 947 2.21 42.44 -9.13
C THR A 947 3.35 41.59 -8.59
N THR A 948 3.00 40.55 -7.84
CA THR A 948 3.91 39.47 -7.42
C THR A 948 4.18 38.52 -8.59
N ILE A 949 5.45 38.26 -8.90
CA ILE A 949 5.89 37.37 -9.98
C ILE A 949 6.61 36.12 -9.48
N GLY A 950 6.91 36.05 -8.18
CA GLY A 950 7.46 34.87 -7.53
C GLY A 950 7.99 35.16 -6.13
N TYR A 951 8.61 34.14 -5.54
CA TYR A 951 9.14 34.16 -4.18
C TYR A 951 10.51 33.46 -4.14
N MET A 952 11.43 34.03 -3.38
CA MET A 952 12.72 33.43 -3.06
C MET A 952 12.77 32.99 -1.61
N PHE A 953 13.38 31.84 -1.34
CA PHE A 953 13.58 31.29 -0.01
C PHE A 953 15.07 30.99 0.18
N ASN A 954 15.84 32.05 0.37
CA ASN A 954 17.30 32.00 0.41
C ASN A 954 17.85 31.81 1.84
N ASP A 955 16.99 31.89 2.86
CA ASP A 955 17.38 31.72 4.25
C ASP A 955 17.65 30.25 4.56
N ALA A 956 18.81 29.95 5.16
CA ALA A 956 19.23 28.59 5.48
C ALA A 956 18.29 27.87 6.48
N SER A 957 17.52 28.62 7.28
CA SER A 957 16.51 28.06 8.18
C SER A 957 15.25 27.57 7.46
N TYR A 958 15.04 27.93 6.20
CA TYR A 958 13.86 27.56 5.42
C TYR A 958 14.17 27.38 3.92
N SER A 959 15.03 26.42 3.62
CA SER A 959 15.53 26.13 2.27
C SER A 959 14.60 25.22 1.45
N VAL A 960 13.39 25.68 1.13
CA VAL A 960 12.41 24.94 0.30
C VAL A 960 12.51 25.23 -1.22
N GLY A 961 13.48 26.06 -1.62
CA GLY A 961 13.70 26.49 -3.00
C GLY A 961 12.79 27.63 -3.45
N ASN A 962 13.10 28.25 -4.59
CA ASN A 962 12.40 29.43 -5.10
C ASN A 962 11.19 29.07 -5.97
N TYR A 963 10.15 29.90 -5.99
CA TYR A 963 8.88 29.60 -6.67
C TYR A 963 8.43 30.72 -7.63
N PRO A 964 8.13 30.42 -8.89
CA PRO A 964 7.46 31.35 -9.80
C PRO A 964 5.98 31.56 -9.41
N ASN A 965 5.41 32.70 -9.81
CA ASN A 965 3.96 32.86 -9.85
C ASN A 965 3.42 32.50 -11.24
N SER A 966 3.16 31.21 -11.45
CA SER A 966 2.66 30.69 -12.73
C SER A 966 1.14 30.67 -12.83
N GLY A 967 0.46 31.05 -11.76
CA GLY A 967 -0.99 31.02 -11.61
C GLY A 967 -1.62 29.62 -11.56
N SER A 968 -2.94 29.61 -11.40
CA SER A 968 -3.81 28.42 -11.33
C SER A 968 -5.05 28.57 -12.20
N ARG A 969 -5.57 27.47 -12.74
CA ARG A 969 -6.79 27.43 -13.57
C ARG A 969 -7.97 26.79 -12.83
N GLY A 970 -9.18 27.30 -13.07
CA GLY A 970 -10.42 26.76 -12.51
C GLY A 970 -10.68 27.14 -11.04
N PHE A 971 -9.91 28.09 -10.52
CA PHE A 971 -9.88 28.43 -9.10
C PHE A 971 -11.26 28.76 -8.51
N ARG A 972 -11.52 28.27 -7.30
CA ARG A 972 -12.59 28.72 -6.40
C ARG A 972 -12.30 28.26 -4.97
N SER A 973 -12.92 28.90 -3.99
CA SER A 973 -13.01 28.38 -2.63
C SER A 973 -14.19 27.42 -2.49
N VAL A 974 -13.90 26.13 -2.23
CA VAL A 974 -14.91 25.07 -2.05
C VAL A 974 -15.74 25.32 -0.79
N THR A 975 -15.08 25.63 0.32
CA THR A 975 -15.72 25.85 1.63
C THR A 975 -16.34 27.25 1.77
N ALA A 976 -16.01 28.22 0.91
CA ALA A 976 -16.72 29.51 0.88
C ALA A 976 -17.84 29.59 -0.16
N ASN A 977 -18.18 28.46 -0.80
CA ASN A 977 -19.21 28.38 -1.84
C ASN A 977 -18.99 29.39 -3.00
N GLN A 978 -17.73 29.60 -3.39
CA GLN A 978 -17.44 30.50 -4.50
C GLN A 978 -17.83 29.85 -5.84
N THR A 979 -18.42 30.62 -6.75
CA THR A 979 -18.71 30.15 -8.10
C THR A 979 -17.43 29.96 -8.91
N ALA A 980 -17.37 28.89 -9.71
CA ALA A 980 -16.32 28.68 -10.70
C ALA A 980 -16.64 29.33 -12.06
N SER A 981 -17.80 29.98 -12.21
CA SER A 981 -18.20 30.61 -13.48
C SER A 981 -17.14 31.62 -13.93
N GLY A 982 -16.69 31.49 -15.19
CA GLY A 982 -15.64 32.33 -15.78
C GLY A 982 -14.21 31.98 -15.35
N THR A 983 -13.99 30.95 -14.53
CA THR A 983 -12.64 30.60 -14.02
C THR A 983 -11.90 29.56 -14.88
N PHE A 984 -12.61 28.86 -15.76
CA PHE A 984 -12.02 27.80 -16.60
C PHE A 984 -11.14 28.34 -17.74
N THR A 985 -11.43 29.54 -18.22
CA THR A 985 -10.79 30.18 -19.40
C THR A 985 -9.72 31.20 -19.02
N VAL A 986 -9.41 31.36 -17.73
CA VAL A 986 -8.45 32.35 -17.22
C VAL A 986 -7.42 31.69 -16.31
N ASN A 987 -6.21 32.23 -16.32
CA ASN A 987 -5.17 31.86 -15.37
C ASN A 987 -5.15 32.86 -14.20
N ASN A 988 -5.34 32.38 -12.97
CA ASN A 988 -5.38 33.19 -11.77
C ASN A 988 -3.98 33.28 -11.14
N PHE A 989 -3.43 34.49 -11.09
CA PHE A 989 -2.11 34.76 -10.51
C PHE A 989 -2.15 35.21 -9.04
N GLN A 990 -3.33 35.27 -8.41
CA GLN A 990 -3.45 35.53 -6.98
C GLN A 990 -3.17 34.28 -6.16
N TYR A 991 -3.58 33.10 -6.65
CA TYR A 991 -3.50 31.85 -5.89
C TYR A 991 -2.62 30.77 -6.57
N PRO A 992 -1.33 31.05 -6.88
CA PRO A 992 -0.45 30.00 -7.36
C PRO A 992 -0.16 28.99 -6.24
N GLY A 993 0.17 27.78 -6.63
CA GLY A 993 0.50 26.73 -5.66
C GLY A 993 1.03 25.47 -6.32
N VAL A 994 1.33 24.49 -5.48
CA VAL A 994 1.92 23.22 -5.91
C VAL A 994 1.19 22.06 -5.26
N TRP A 995 0.82 21.07 -6.06
CA TRP A 995 0.12 19.88 -5.59
C TRP A 995 0.97 18.97 -4.70
N THR A 996 0.29 18.26 -3.80
CA THR A 996 0.79 17.07 -3.11
C THR A 996 0.08 15.82 -3.64
N ALA A 997 0.57 14.64 -3.26
CA ALA A 997 -0.02 13.35 -3.65
C ALA A 997 -1.30 12.99 -2.89
N ALA A 998 -1.82 13.88 -2.02
CA ALA A 998 -2.86 13.54 -1.05
C ALA A 998 -4.20 14.26 -1.30
N LEU A 999 -5.29 13.58 -0.92
CA LEU A 999 -6.63 14.15 -0.74
C LEU A 999 -6.95 14.24 0.76
N ASN A 1000 -7.78 15.20 1.15
CA ASN A 1000 -8.26 15.34 2.52
C ASN A 1000 -9.13 14.14 2.96
N SER A 1001 -9.06 13.84 4.25
CA SER A 1001 -9.73 12.78 5.00
C SER A 1001 -11.28 12.81 4.93
N ASN A 1002 -11.90 11.90 5.69
CA ASN A 1002 -13.34 11.74 5.90
C ASN A 1002 -14.17 11.63 4.61
N TYR A 1003 -13.59 11.12 3.53
CA TYR A 1003 -14.26 11.01 2.22
C TYR A 1003 -14.65 12.34 1.57
N ILE A 1004 -13.97 13.42 1.95
CA ILE A 1004 -14.25 14.77 1.42
C ILE A 1004 -13.64 14.93 0.01
N GLY A 1005 -12.45 14.36 -0.24
CA GLY A 1005 -11.86 14.30 -1.58
C GLY A 1005 -11.37 15.64 -2.14
N ARG A 1006 -11.11 16.64 -1.30
CA ARG A 1006 -10.44 17.88 -1.70
C ARG A 1006 -8.91 17.67 -1.72
N PRO A 1007 -8.18 18.02 -2.79
CA PRO A 1007 -6.73 17.85 -2.86
C PRO A 1007 -6.00 18.78 -1.91
N ILE A 1008 -4.86 18.30 -1.40
CA ILE A 1008 -3.97 19.09 -0.55
C ILE A 1008 -2.84 19.67 -1.39
N ASN A 1009 -2.55 20.95 -1.18
CA ASN A 1009 -1.50 21.69 -1.87
C ASN A 1009 -0.81 22.70 -0.95
N ILE A 1010 0.35 23.20 -1.35
CA ILE A 1010 0.81 24.50 -0.84
C ILE A 1010 0.15 25.60 -1.66
N LEU A 1011 -0.25 26.69 -1.00
CA LEU A 1011 -0.89 27.82 -1.66
C LEU A 1011 -0.25 29.13 -1.24
N PHE A 1012 0.03 29.99 -2.21
CA PHE A 1012 0.37 31.38 -1.95
C PHE A 1012 -0.85 32.26 -2.15
N ASP A 1013 -1.05 33.24 -1.28
CA ASP A 1013 -1.91 34.40 -1.54
C ASP A 1013 -1.01 35.55 -1.97
N ALA A 1014 -0.89 35.71 -3.29
CA ALA A 1014 0.02 36.65 -3.94
C ALA A 1014 -0.53 38.07 -4.05
N ALA A 1015 -1.69 38.36 -3.44
CA ALA A 1015 -2.21 39.71 -3.34
C ALA A 1015 -1.22 40.65 -2.65
N SER A 1016 -1.07 41.86 -3.17
CA SER A 1016 -0.05 42.82 -2.72
C SER A 1016 -0.16 43.17 -1.23
N SER A 1017 -1.36 43.13 -0.67
CA SER A 1017 -1.71 43.38 0.73
C SER A 1017 -1.55 42.17 1.65
N ALA A 1018 -1.56 40.95 1.10
CA ALA A 1018 -1.54 39.70 1.86
C ALA A 1018 -0.13 39.09 1.91
N ASN A 1019 0.37 38.59 0.77
CA ASN A 1019 1.65 37.89 0.62
C ASN A 1019 1.85 36.77 1.63
N ARG A 1020 0.96 35.77 1.57
CA ARG A 1020 0.90 34.69 2.55
C ARG A 1020 1.22 33.34 1.92
N LEU A 1021 1.75 32.41 2.71
CA LEU A 1021 1.92 31.00 2.37
C LEU A 1021 1.11 30.14 3.34
N ILE A 1022 0.43 29.14 2.78
CA ILE A 1022 -0.26 28.06 3.47
C ILE A 1022 0.45 26.77 3.11
N ALA A 1023 1.06 26.09 4.09
CA ALA A 1023 1.85 24.88 3.88
C ALA A 1023 1.00 23.61 3.72
N PHE A 1024 -0.28 23.68 4.11
CA PHE A 1024 -1.29 22.66 3.90
C PHE A 1024 -2.63 23.35 3.60
N HIS A 1025 -2.99 23.44 2.34
CA HIS A 1025 -4.25 23.99 1.88
C HIS A 1025 -5.10 22.88 1.28
N ASP A 1026 -6.34 22.72 1.74
CA ASP A 1026 -7.23 21.63 1.36
C ASP A 1026 -8.53 22.15 0.69
N ASN A 1027 -8.60 23.43 0.32
CA ASN A 1027 -9.83 24.10 -0.10
C ASN A 1027 -9.93 24.29 -1.63
N ASN A 1028 -9.47 23.28 -2.36
CA ASN A 1028 -9.48 23.24 -3.82
C ASN A 1028 -10.31 22.06 -4.35
N ASP A 1029 -10.55 22.00 -5.66
CA ASP A 1029 -11.11 20.83 -6.32
C ASP A 1029 -10.02 20.07 -7.12
N PRO A 1030 -10.11 18.74 -7.25
CA PRO A 1030 -9.16 17.96 -8.06
C PRO A 1030 -9.05 18.38 -9.53
N TYR A 1031 -10.10 19.00 -10.11
CA TYR A 1031 -10.07 19.44 -11.50
C TYR A 1031 -9.16 20.66 -11.75
N PHE A 1032 -8.72 21.38 -10.71
CA PHE A 1032 -7.92 22.61 -10.89
C PHE A 1032 -6.60 22.31 -11.61
N GLY A 1033 -6.15 23.24 -12.45
CA GLY A 1033 -4.82 23.20 -13.05
C GLY A 1033 -3.82 23.97 -12.20
N MET A 1034 -2.86 23.29 -11.57
CA MET A 1034 -1.77 23.91 -10.78
C MET A 1034 -0.43 23.22 -11.04
N ASN A 1035 0.68 23.83 -10.64
CA ASN A 1035 1.99 23.24 -10.86
C ASN A 1035 2.25 22.02 -9.98
N CYS A 1036 3.22 21.20 -10.39
CA CYS A 1036 3.80 20.14 -9.60
C CYS A 1036 5.28 20.46 -9.34
N ARG A 1037 5.77 20.24 -8.12
CA ARG A 1037 7.20 20.24 -7.76
C ARG A 1037 7.52 18.91 -7.12
N CYS A 1038 8.46 18.20 -7.72
CA CYS A 1038 8.79 16.86 -7.29
C CYS A 1038 9.80 16.87 -6.15
N VAL A 1039 9.83 15.77 -5.41
CA VAL A 1039 10.83 15.45 -4.40
C VAL A 1039 11.60 14.20 -4.79
N LYS A 1040 12.85 14.10 -4.32
CA LYS A 1040 13.71 12.96 -4.63
C LYS A 1040 13.12 11.69 -4.04
N VAL A 1041 13.03 10.63 -4.86
CA VAL A 1041 12.68 9.29 -4.34
C VAL A 1041 13.84 8.79 -3.50
N LYS A 1042 13.53 8.34 -2.28
CA LYS A 1042 14.46 7.66 -1.39
C LYS A 1042 14.06 6.21 -1.29
N TYR A 1043 15.02 5.34 -1.02
CA TYR A 1043 14.80 3.90 -0.90
C TYR A 1043 15.34 3.42 0.43
N ASP A 1044 14.67 2.43 1.02
CA ASP A 1044 15.18 1.72 2.19
C ASP A 1044 16.25 0.68 1.81
N GLN A 1045 16.77 -0.04 2.79
CA GLN A 1045 17.81 -1.06 2.60
C GLN A 1045 17.34 -2.24 1.73
N ASN A 1046 16.03 -2.44 1.60
CA ASN A 1046 15.42 -3.51 0.81
C ASN A 1046 15.02 -3.04 -0.60
N GLY A 1047 15.30 -1.77 -0.95
CA GLY A 1047 14.96 -1.20 -2.25
C GLY A 1047 13.50 -0.71 -2.36
N ASN A 1048 12.73 -0.70 -1.28
CA ASN A 1048 11.37 -0.15 -1.31
C ASN A 1048 11.41 1.38 -1.22
N GLU A 1049 10.51 2.07 -1.91
CA GLU A 1049 10.40 3.52 -1.79
C GLU A 1049 10.08 3.93 -0.35
N SER A 1050 10.87 4.86 0.18
CA SER A 1050 10.63 5.46 1.50
C SER A 1050 9.52 6.50 1.41
N GLY A 1051 8.64 6.47 2.42
CA GLY A 1051 7.63 7.49 2.66
C GLY A 1051 8.19 8.78 3.26
N PRO A 1052 7.30 9.70 3.68
CA PRO A 1052 7.69 11.01 4.20
C PRO A 1052 8.30 10.95 5.61
N ILE A 1053 8.07 9.88 6.36
CA ILE A 1053 8.58 9.67 7.72
C ILE A 1053 10.01 9.12 7.63
N PRO A 1054 11.04 9.82 8.16
CA PRO A 1054 12.41 9.32 8.10
C PRO A 1054 12.61 8.09 9.02
N ALA A 1055 13.16 7.01 8.45
CA ALA A 1055 13.46 5.76 9.16
C ALA A 1055 14.65 5.87 10.14
N ILE A 1056 15.58 6.78 9.86
CA ILE A 1056 16.82 6.95 10.63
C ILE A 1056 16.73 8.26 11.42
N PRO A 1057 17.29 8.33 12.65
CA PRO A 1057 17.43 9.57 13.38
C PRO A 1057 18.05 10.68 12.51
N VAL A 1058 17.34 11.79 12.39
CA VAL A 1058 17.79 12.96 11.65
C VAL A 1058 18.77 13.74 12.53
N THR A 1059 20.01 13.86 12.06
CA THR A 1059 21.04 14.67 12.73
C THR A 1059 20.93 16.14 12.35
N ALA A 1060 21.32 17.02 13.28
CA ALA A 1060 21.46 18.44 13.00
C ALA A 1060 22.65 18.66 12.05
N GLY A 1061 22.39 18.89 10.76
CA GLY A 1061 23.44 19.13 9.78
C GLY A 1061 22.96 19.16 8.33
N ALA A 1062 23.12 20.35 7.73
CA ALA A 1062 23.06 20.68 6.30
C ALA A 1062 21.69 20.73 5.61
N SER A 1063 20.90 21.77 5.92
CA SER A 1063 19.97 22.40 4.96
C SER A 1063 20.79 23.20 3.93
N VAL A 1064 21.57 22.49 3.10
CA VAL A 1064 22.43 23.10 2.07
C VAL A 1064 21.90 22.69 0.71
N LYS A 1065 21.87 23.64 -0.23
CA LYS A 1065 21.66 23.37 -1.65
C LYS A 1065 22.73 22.38 -2.11
N ALA A 1066 22.32 21.18 -2.53
CA ALA A 1066 23.27 20.24 -3.10
C ALA A 1066 23.83 20.83 -4.41
N SER A 1067 25.15 20.94 -4.52
CA SER A 1067 25.79 21.23 -5.80
C SER A 1067 25.84 19.94 -6.60
N ASN A 1068 25.18 19.93 -7.77
CA ASN A 1068 25.23 18.80 -8.70
C ASN A 1068 26.50 18.81 -9.57
N VAL A 1069 27.48 19.64 -9.20
CA VAL A 1069 28.77 19.77 -9.87
C VAL A 1069 29.85 19.64 -8.79
N PHE A 1070 30.56 18.52 -8.80
CA PHE A 1070 31.80 18.40 -8.03
C PHE A 1070 32.83 19.35 -8.62
N THR A 1071 33.45 20.15 -7.76
CA THR A 1071 34.63 20.92 -8.15
C THR A 1071 35.82 19.97 -8.37
N LYS A 1072 36.76 20.37 -9.22
CA LYS A 1072 37.96 19.58 -9.53
C LYS A 1072 38.80 19.25 -8.29
N ASN A 1073 38.68 20.06 -7.23
CA ASN A 1073 39.36 19.88 -5.95
C ASN A 1073 38.63 18.88 -5.03
N GLU A 1074 37.30 18.87 -5.00
CA GLU A 1074 36.52 17.85 -4.26
C GLU A 1074 36.75 16.45 -4.83
N ILE A 1075 36.89 16.33 -6.16
CA ILE A 1075 37.28 15.07 -6.81
C ILE A 1075 38.67 14.62 -6.34
N ALA A 1076 39.61 15.55 -6.13
CA ALA A 1076 40.96 15.25 -5.68
C ALA A 1076 41.05 14.87 -4.19
N GLU A 1077 40.17 15.42 -3.33
CA GLU A 1077 40.08 15.04 -1.92
C GLU A 1077 39.37 13.70 -1.70
N ILE A 1078 38.27 13.42 -2.42
CA ILE A 1078 37.54 12.15 -2.34
C ILE A 1078 38.41 10.95 -2.77
N THR A 1079 39.47 11.18 -3.55
CA THR A 1079 40.38 10.11 -4.00
C THR A 1079 41.37 9.67 -2.91
N LYS A 1080 41.46 10.34 -1.76
CA LYS A 1080 42.52 10.10 -0.75
C LYS A 1080 42.16 9.17 0.42
N GLU A 1081 40.90 8.72 0.60
CA GLU A 1081 40.50 7.97 1.82
C GLU A 1081 39.82 6.59 1.63
N ASN A 1082 39.98 5.89 0.50
CA ASN A 1082 39.14 4.70 0.25
C ASN A 1082 39.62 3.40 0.91
N LYS A 1083 38.79 2.87 1.85
CA LYS A 1083 38.82 1.50 2.41
C LYS A 1083 38.29 0.41 1.47
N ILE A 1084 37.67 0.79 0.35
CA ILE A 1084 37.06 -0.11 -0.64
C ILE A 1084 37.82 0.02 -1.98
N THR A 1085 38.19 -1.11 -2.57
CA THR A 1085 38.91 -1.17 -3.87
C THR A 1085 38.12 -1.98 -4.90
N LEU A 1086 38.07 -1.49 -6.15
CA LEU A 1086 37.43 -2.17 -7.28
C LEU A 1086 38.49 -2.66 -8.27
N PHE A 1087 38.36 -3.90 -8.76
CA PHE A 1087 39.34 -4.53 -9.66
C PHE A 1087 38.67 -5.53 -10.61
N PRO A 1088 39.27 -5.90 -11.77
CA PRO A 1088 40.43 -5.25 -12.37
C PRO A 1088 40.08 -3.83 -12.83
N ASN A 1089 41.03 -2.91 -12.74
CA ASN A 1089 40.91 -1.57 -13.28
C ASN A 1089 42.20 -1.26 -14.06
N PRO A 1090 42.19 -1.28 -15.41
CA PRO A 1090 41.00 -1.27 -16.28
C PRO A 1090 40.20 -2.59 -16.32
N VAL A 1091 38.87 -2.48 -16.40
CA VAL A 1091 37.90 -3.59 -16.46
C VAL A 1091 37.48 -3.89 -17.89
N LYS A 1092 37.26 -5.18 -18.22
CA LYS A 1092 36.64 -5.61 -19.49
C LYS A 1092 35.18 -5.94 -19.27
N ASP A 1093 34.85 -7.07 -18.66
CA ASP A 1093 33.46 -7.52 -18.57
C ASP A 1093 32.97 -7.63 -17.12
N VAL A 1094 33.82 -8.02 -16.17
CA VAL A 1094 33.42 -8.26 -14.77
C VAL A 1094 34.25 -7.39 -13.83
N LEU A 1095 33.58 -6.67 -12.94
CA LEU A 1095 34.17 -5.83 -11.90
C LEU A 1095 33.95 -6.46 -10.52
N TYR A 1096 35.00 -6.52 -9.71
CA TYR A 1096 35.02 -7.08 -8.36
C TYR A 1096 35.20 -5.98 -7.31
N ILE A 1097 34.68 -6.23 -6.11
CA ILE A 1097 34.84 -5.37 -4.93
C ILE A 1097 35.64 -6.08 -3.85
N LYS A 1098 36.59 -5.35 -3.25
CA LYS A 1098 37.32 -5.76 -2.03
C LYS A 1098 37.11 -4.69 -0.96
N ALA A 1099 36.49 -5.09 0.13
CA ALA A 1099 36.18 -4.27 1.30
C ALA A 1099 36.50 -5.04 2.59
N THR A 1100 36.68 -4.34 3.71
CA THR A 1100 37.06 -4.92 5.02
C THR A 1100 35.86 -5.38 5.86
N ASP A 1101 34.65 -5.03 5.46
CA ASP A 1101 33.38 -5.23 6.16
C ASP A 1101 32.42 -6.16 5.39
N ASN A 1102 31.70 -7.01 6.12
CA ASN A 1102 30.84 -8.07 5.58
C ASN A 1102 29.38 -7.57 5.44
N LYS A 1103 29.13 -6.64 4.51
CA LYS A 1103 27.81 -6.09 4.19
C LYS A 1103 27.54 -6.12 2.69
N ASP A 1104 26.29 -5.93 2.30
CA ASP A 1104 25.92 -5.78 0.89
C ASP A 1104 26.43 -4.44 0.31
N TYR A 1105 26.96 -4.49 -0.91
CA TYR A 1105 27.48 -3.33 -1.62
C TYR A 1105 26.66 -3.05 -2.88
N HIS A 1106 25.89 -1.97 -2.84
CA HIS A 1106 25.19 -1.44 -4.00
C HIS A 1106 26.06 -0.42 -4.72
N TYR A 1107 25.96 -0.38 -6.04
CA TYR A 1107 26.75 0.52 -6.88
C TYR A 1107 25.91 1.33 -7.85
N GLN A 1108 26.39 2.52 -8.17
CA GLN A 1108 25.91 3.38 -9.26
C GLN A 1108 27.13 3.81 -10.08
N ILE A 1109 27.14 3.53 -11.38
CA ILE A 1109 28.21 3.87 -12.31
C ILE A 1109 27.79 5.12 -13.09
N TYR A 1110 28.68 6.12 -13.12
CA TYR A 1110 28.50 7.38 -13.82
C TYR A 1110 29.56 7.52 -14.92
N ASN A 1111 29.17 8.03 -16.09
CA ASN A 1111 30.10 8.37 -17.16
C ASN A 1111 30.84 9.70 -16.87
N ALA A 1112 31.78 10.08 -17.74
CA ALA A 1112 32.55 11.32 -17.61
C ALA A 1112 31.71 12.61 -17.63
N SER A 1113 30.48 12.56 -18.15
CA SER A 1113 29.52 13.68 -18.17
C SER A 1113 28.66 13.72 -16.89
N GLY A 1114 28.91 12.85 -15.91
CA GLY A 1114 28.16 12.77 -14.66
C GLY A 1114 26.80 12.08 -14.78
N GLN A 1115 26.49 11.43 -15.90
CA GLN A 1115 25.24 10.70 -16.09
C GLN A 1115 25.38 9.28 -15.54
N MET A 1116 24.40 8.82 -14.77
CA MET A 1116 24.34 7.43 -14.34
C MET A 1116 24.05 6.54 -15.54
N VAL A 1117 24.89 5.54 -15.77
CA VAL A 1117 24.83 4.61 -16.92
C VAL A 1117 24.52 3.17 -16.53
N LYS A 1118 24.72 2.82 -15.25
CA LYS A 1118 24.41 1.49 -14.71
C LYS A 1118 24.28 1.58 -13.20
N SER A 1119 23.43 0.75 -12.59
CA SER A 1119 23.40 0.56 -11.15
C SER A 1119 23.07 -0.90 -10.83
N GLY A 1120 23.34 -1.34 -9.61
CA GLY A 1120 23.09 -2.71 -9.19
C GLY A 1120 23.69 -3.02 -7.82
N LYS A 1121 23.84 -4.31 -7.54
CA LYS A 1121 24.52 -4.86 -6.36
C LYS A 1121 25.72 -5.70 -6.80
N PHE A 1122 26.76 -5.76 -5.97
CA PHE A 1122 27.80 -6.77 -6.10
C PHE A 1122 27.26 -8.10 -5.54
N GLU A 1123 26.98 -9.05 -6.43
CA GLU A 1123 26.58 -10.42 -6.06
C GLU A 1123 27.84 -11.28 -5.96
N ASP A 1124 28.05 -11.98 -4.85
CA ASP A 1124 29.29 -12.73 -4.57
C ASP A 1124 30.57 -11.91 -4.85
N THR A 1125 30.58 -10.64 -4.42
CA THR A 1125 31.69 -9.68 -4.62
C THR A 1125 32.00 -9.28 -6.07
N LYS A 1126 31.11 -9.58 -7.03
CA LYS A 1126 31.30 -9.24 -8.45
C LYS A 1126 30.06 -8.62 -9.09
N THR A 1127 30.26 -7.96 -10.21
CA THR A 1127 29.17 -7.46 -11.06
C THR A 1127 29.59 -7.39 -12.52
N ASP A 1128 28.63 -7.54 -13.43
CA ASP A 1128 28.86 -7.47 -14.87
C ASP A 1128 28.78 -6.00 -15.35
N VAL A 1129 29.79 -5.56 -16.09
CA VAL A 1129 29.92 -4.23 -16.69
C VAL A 1129 30.19 -4.30 -18.20
N SER A 1130 30.00 -5.46 -18.83
CA SER A 1130 30.17 -5.68 -20.27
C SER A 1130 29.34 -4.71 -21.13
N SER A 1131 28.18 -4.28 -20.64
CA SER A 1131 27.28 -3.32 -21.29
C SER A 1131 27.81 -1.88 -21.34
N LEU A 1132 28.91 -1.56 -20.66
CA LEU A 1132 29.52 -0.22 -20.70
C LEU A 1132 30.38 -0.05 -21.95
N VAL A 1133 30.34 1.13 -22.57
CA VAL A 1133 31.24 1.48 -23.67
C VAL A 1133 32.66 1.79 -23.15
N GLN A 1134 33.67 1.72 -24.02
CA GLN A 1134 35.05 2.04 -23.63
C GLN A 1134 35.14 3.48 -23.10
N GLY A 1135 35.71 3.68 -21.91
CA GLY A 1135 35.73 5.01 -21.29
C GLY A 1135 36.06 5.03 -19.80
N VAL A 1136 36.08 6.23 -19.22
CA VAL A 1136 36.30 6.46 -17.79
C VAL A 1136 34.97 6.61 -17.08
N TYR A 1137 34.82 5.90 -15.96
CA TYR A 1137 33.62 5.90 -15.15
C TYR A 1137 33.92 6.16 -13.67
N LEU A 1138 32.94 6.69 -12.95
CA LEU A 1138 32.94 6.82 -11.50
C LEU A 1138 31.90 5.86 -10.92
N VAL A 1139 32.30 5.00 -10.00
CA VAL A 1139 31.42 4.06 -9.31
C VAL A 1139 31.19 4.55 -7.89
N ARG A 1140 29.95 4.91 -7.57
CA ARG A 1140 29.50 5.23 -6.22
C ARG A 1140 29.04 3.97 -5.53
N ILE A 1141 29.51 3.72 -4.31
CA ILE A 1141 29.11 2.58 -3.48
C ILE A 1141 28.22 3.07 -2.32
N ASN A 1142 27.12 2.37 -2.04
CA ASN A 1142 26.20 2.61 -0.92
C ASN A 1142 25.77 4.08 -0.73
N ASN A 1143 25.32 4.73 -1.81
CA ASN A 1143 24.69 6.05 -1.78
C ASN A 1143 25.46 7.19 -1.05
N SER A 1144 26.78 7.10 -0.86
CA SER A 1144 27.75 8.20 -0.55
C SER A 1144 28.94 7.74 0.29
N GLU A 1145 28.99 6.49 0.76
CA GLU A 1145 30.08 6.03 1.62
C GLU A 1145 31.45 6.00 0.91
N THR A 1146 31.50 5.74 -0.41
CA THR A 1146 32.76 5.67 -1.17
C THR A 1146 32.54 5.90 -2.67
N VAL A 1147 33.48 6.57 -3.35
CA VAL A 1147 33.49 6.73 -4.82
C VAL A 1147 34.81 6.21 -5.39
N VAL A 1148 34.76 5.31 -6.38
CA VAL A 1148 35.92 4.68 -7.01
C VAL A 1148 35.91 4.91 -8.52
N LYS A 1149 37.02 5.37 -9.09
CA LYS A 1149 37.19 5.54 -10.55
C LYS A 1149 37.55 4.20 -11.20
N ILE A 1150 36.87 3.83 -12.28
CA ILE A 1150 37.21 2.67 -13.12
C ILE A 1150 37.39 3.07 -14.59
N VAL A 1151 38.20 2.31 -15.33
CA VAL A 1151 38.42 2.46 -16.76
C VAL A 1151 37.89 1.22 -17.47
N LYS A 1152 36.91 1.37 -18.35
CA LYS A 1152 36.41 0.29 -19.21
C LYS A 1152 37.29 0.18 -20.46
N LYS A 1153 37.83 -1.01 -20.72
CA LYS A 1153 38.52 -1.37 -21.96
C LYS A 1153 37.56 -1.76 -23.06
#